data_AF-A0A959ITT0-F1
#
_entry.id   AF-A0A959ITT0-F1
#
_cell.length_a   1.000
_cell.length_b   1.000
_cell.length_c   1.000
_cell.angle_alpha   90.00
_cell.angle_beta   90.00
_cell.angle_gamma   90.00
#
_symmetry.space_group_name_H-M   'P 1'
#
loop_
_entity.id
_entity.type
_entity.pdbx_description
1 polymer ?
#
loop_
_entity_poly.entity_id
_entity_poly.type
_entity_poly.pdbx_seq_one_letter_code
_entity_poly.pdbx_strand_id
1 'polypeptide(L)'
;MKKLTFSRGAFALLALAYFLWLGHSVDLSNGLTGAPNEGSCMDCHSNATATADLELTGLPGTLVPNENYTLTVHLDQTAGMVLNNGGFELVALDANGNNAGNLSESSPELVTSVDPDNGREYVKHAFPQSSPNGNNSWTFNWKSPASLPGNGQVHFFLGACLGNLNGNPTGDFCLEEHYTTGFPTGTLNVSIQTVSEISCAGASDGALIAQASGGAGPYNFQWSNGAVGNVNNNLPTGQYTVQVMDATGNVAIATQPLHEPTPIFLLQNAQVNVECANMSDGMLGVAATGGTPPYTFEWSNGATGAVAANLPAGDYSVTLTDAHDCEASLNMSVEVLDNQQPTATGPIVLDFDWEGNPIFIDPYLEDFFVDNCGISSIEPSQSVFTCLDGGTHTIQIMVIDENNNVAIFIGVINLNDVNPPEFTTCPSVITAEGCNNAVTYQVAATDDCNIVNLDLTEGLPSGSNFPLGTTDVVVTATDFAGNEATCSFVVNIVDETAPVFATCPSSTTIDFCDDVFEYTVLATDNCQEVNYVLTQGLPSGSVFPPGTTHVFVDAVDGSGNTSTCSFAVQVAPSWSLGILDMGEPCFGEDNGFIRLNLTGNLNEFTINWSPIPSNDVEIDNLPPGVYEAEVVGPNGCVQTIQVELDELPEIQMVVDTVIHDMSNTSSGRILISFSGAATPLTISWYLDGTFYSEAEDLFNVPAGTYSVVLEDNNGCIQTIEGIVVESTTGTRQEQVVDYQVFPNPTNGQFKVLMAADQLAESTILLYDSQGREVPVQIVLDGDYAMIEIPAAAPAGLYFLRINGLDFKVAERMLLVR
;
A
#
# COMPACT_ATOMS: atom_id res chain seq x y z
N MET A 1 18.68 -149.42 63.14
CA MET A 1 20.09 -149.81 63.41
C MET A 1 20.71 -148.83 64.39
N LYS A 2 21.26 -149.34 65.51
CA LYS A 2 22.19 -148.72 66.49
C LYS A 2 21.65 -147.48 67.25
N LYS A 3 21.23 -147.67 68.51
CA LYS A 3 21.99 -147.58 69.79
C LYS A 3 21.85 -146.17 70.41
N LEU A 4 20.99 -145.93 71.41
CA LEU A 4 21.13 -146.23 72.85
C LEU A 4 22.47 -145.81 73.49
N THR A 5 22.39 -144.84 74.40
CA THR A 5 22.94 -144.83 75.79
C THR A 5 22.35 -143.62 76.54
N PHE A 6 21.35 -143.76 77.41
CA PHE A 6 21.37 -144.06 78.87
C PHE A 6 22.05 -143.03 79.79
N SER A 7 21.28 -142.51 80.75
CA SER A 7 21.62 -142.61 82.17
C SER A 7 20.37 -142.94 83.00
N ARG A 8 20.54 -143.81 83.99
CA ARG A 8 19.54 -144.65 84.67
C ARG A 8 18.91 -144.00 85.91
N GLY A 9 17.69 -144.46 86.23
CA GLY A 9 17.13 -144.55 87.59
C GLY A 9 15.66 -144.99 87.52
N ALA A 10 15.34 -146.26 87.23
CA ALA A 10 14.90 -147.27 88.22
C ALA A 10 13.95 -146.68 89.29
N PHE A 11 12.65 -146.96 89.29
CA PHE A 11 12.09 -148.24 89.74
C PHE A 11 10.63 -148.43 89.28
N ALA A 12 10.30 -149.67 88.94
CA ALA A 12 8.98 -150.17 88.59
C ALA A 12 8.18 -150.62 89.84
N LEU A 13 6.93 -151.04 89.59
CA LEU A 13 5.97 -151.81 90.41
C LEU A 13 5.02 -150.96 91.26
N LEU A 14 3.68 -151.11 91.25
CA LEU A 14 2.80 -152.28 91.06
C LEU A 14 1.45 -151.80 90.46
N ALA A 15 0.93 -152.40 89.37
CA ALA A 15 0.11 -153.63 89.29
C ALA A 15 -1.40 -153.45 89.62
N LEU A 16 -2.23 -153.69 88.59
CA LEU A 16 -3.56 -154.35 88.54
C LEU A 16 -4.58 -154.04 89.66
N ALA A 17 -5.87 -153.79 89.43
CA ALA A 17 -6.78 -153.94 88.30
C ALA A 17 -8.18 -153.41 88.71
N TYR A 18 -8.99 -152.91 87.78
CA TYR A 18 -10.47 -153.01 87.66
C TYR A 18 -10.98 -151.89 86.72
N PHE A 19 -11.29 -152.16 85.45
CA PHE A 19 -12.53 -152.71 84.88
C PHE A 19 -13.45 -151.63 84.29
N LEU A 20 -13.56 -151.70 82.95
CA LEU A 20 -14.70 -151.36 82.08
C LEU A 20 -15.06 -149.90 81.76
N TRP A 21 -15.17 -149.70 80.43
CA TRP A 21 -16.07 -148.83 79.71
C TRP A 21 -15.63 -147.37 79.52
N LEU A 22 -14.89 -147.17 78.43
CA LEU A 22 -15.16 -146.20 77.37
C LEU A 22 -14.32 -146.66 76.18
N GLY A 23 -14.94 -146.79 75.00
CA GLY A 23 -14.15 -146.73 73.76
C GLY A 23 -13.43 -145.39 73.72
N HIS A 24 -12.37 -145.26 72.95
CA HIS A 24 -12.02 -144.06 72.20
C HIS A 24 -10.70 -144.33 71.49
N SER A 25 -10.74 -144.08 70.18
CA SER A 25 -9.64 -143.72 69.28
C SER A 25 -8.31 -144.42 69.48
N VAL A 26 -7.94 -145.22 68.50
CA VAL A 26 -6.53 -145.30 68.11
C VAL A 26 -6.08 -143.86 67.88
N ASP A 27 -5.21 -143.40 68.76
CA ASP A 27 -4.57 -142.10 68.70
C ASP A 27 -3.60 -142.15 67.51
N LEU A 28 -4.02 -141.65 66.35
CA LEU A 28 -3.13 -141.36 65.24
C LEU A 28 -2.37 -140.10 65.62
N SER A 29 -1.19 -140.28 66.22
CA SER A 29 -0.32 -139.20 66.67
C SER A 29 0.34 -138.40 65.53
N ASN A 30 -0.17 -138.48 64.30
CA ASN A 30 0.24 -137.68 63.15
C ASN A 30 -1.04 -137.26 62.42
N GLY A 31 -1.29 -135.96 62.27
CA GLY A 31 -2.50 -135.40 61.65
C GLY A 31 -2.76 -135.89 60.22
N LEU A 32 -4.02 -135.85 59.81
CA LEU A 32 -4.51 -136.41 58.53
C LEU A 32 -4.39 -135.42 57.36
N THR A 33 -4.04 -134.16 57.61
CA THR A 33 -4.25 -133.06 56.66
C THR A 33 -3.14 -132.83 55.65
N GLY A 34 -1.98 -133.50 55.79
CA GLY A 34 -0.81 -133.27 54.94
C GLY A 34 -0.21 -131.85 55.06
N ALA A 35 -0.62 -131.07 56.07
CA ALA A 35 -0.14 -129.71 56.30
C ALA A 35 1.37 -129.68 56.64
N PRO A 36 2.06 -128.54 56.45
CA PRO A 36 3.50 -128.44 56.72
C PRO A 36 3.87 -128.92 58.13
N ASN A 37 4.84 -129.85 58.20
CA ASN A 37 5.33 -130.54 59.41
C ASN A 37 4.44 -131.68 59.95
N GLU A 38 3.38 -132.08 59.26
CA GLU A 38 2.71 -133.38 59.47
C GLU A 38 3.28 -134.42 58.50
N GLY A 39 3.56 -135.64 59.00
CA GLY A 39 4.05 -136.71 58.14
C GLY A 39 2.94 -137.20 57.21
N SER A 40 3.15 -137.12 55.91
CA SER A 40 2.24 -137.69 54.89
C SER A 40 1.84 -139.11 55.28
N CYS A 41 0.56 -139.48 55.18
CA CYS A 41 0.02 -140.80 55.51
C CYS A 41 0.96 -141.93 55.01
N MET A 42 1.77 -142.51 55.91
CA MET A 42 3.02 -143.18 55.54
C MET A 42 2.87 -144.70 55.29
N ASP A 43 1.65 -145.23 55.22
CA ASP A 43 1.36 -146.64 54.95
C ASP A 43 0.16 -146.84 53.98
N CYS A 44 0.16 -146.12 52.86
CA CYS A 44 -0.83 -146.33 51.78
C CYS A 44 -0.41 -147.48 50.84
N HIS A 45 -1.06 -148.65 50.92
CA HIS A 45 -0.93 -149.71 49.92
C HIS A 45 -1.86 -149.44 48.72
N SER A 46 -1.29 -149.11 47.56
CA SER A 46 -1.98 -148.67 46.33
C SER A 46 -2.69 -149.77 45.51
N ASN A 47 -3.23 -150.82 46.13
CA ASN A 47 -3.91 -151.90 45.41
C ASN A 47 -5.38 -152.07 45.81
N ALA A 48 -6.17 -151.01 45.65
CA ALA A 48 -7.63 -151.07 45.68
C ALA A 48 -8.22 -150.53 44.36
N THR A 49 -9.09 -151.30 43.72
CA THR A 49 -9.86 -150.92 42.51
C THR A 49 -11.11 -150.09 42.83
N ALA A 50 -11.16 -149.43 44.00
CA ALA A 50 -12.25 -148.57 44.43
C ALA A 50 -11.78 -147.11 44.42
N THR A 51 -12.64 -146.21 43.93
CA THR A 51 -12.37 -144.77 43.83
C THR A 51 -13.29 -144.01 44.77
N ALA A 52 -12.73 -143.08 45.55
CA ALA A 52 -13.47 -142.12 46.36
C ALA A 52 -12.89 -140.72 46.11
N ASP A 53 -13.77 -139.73 45.99
CA ASP A 53 -13.43 -138.33 45.73
C ASP A 53 -13.78 -137.49 46.96
N LEU A 54 -12.83 -136.66 47.39
CA LEU A 54 -12.98 -135.72 48.50
C LEU A 54 -13.02 -134.31 47.91
N GLU A 55 -13.99 -133.49 48.31
CA GLU A 55 -14.11 -132.12 47.80
C GLU A 55 -14.49 -131.12 48.89
N LEU A 56 -13.94 -129.90 48.83
CA LEU A 56 -14.38 -128.76 49.64
C LEU A 56 -15.07 -127.72 48.75
N THR A 57 -16.34 -127.44 49.04
CA THR A 57 -17.13 -126.42 48.34
C THR A 57 -17.55 -125.29 49.28
N GLY A 58 -18.06 -124.18 48.73
CA GLY A 58 -18.49 -123.00 49.51
C GLY A 58 -17.41 -121.92 49.71
N LEU A 59 -16.20 -122.13 49.20
CA LEU A 59 -15.16 -121.09 49.13
C LEU A 59 -15.45 -120.12 47.97
N PRO A 60 -15.48 -118.79 48.19
CA PRO A 60 -15.53 -117.84 47.09
C PRO A 60 -14.17 -117.78 46.38
N GLY A 61 -14.18 -117.40 45.10
CA GLY A 61 -12.95 -117.13 44.36
C GLY A 61 -12.16 -115.92 44.88
N THR A 62 -12.77 -115.07 45.70
CA THR A 62 -12.13 -113.91 46.34
C THR A 62 -12.78 -113.65 47.70
N LEU A 63 -11.95 -113.43 48.72
CA LEU A 63 -12.38 -113.16 50.09
C LEU A 63 -12.70 -111.68 50.31
N VAL A 64 -13.64 -111.43 51.22
CA VAL A 64 -13.95 -110.12 51.79
C VAL A 64 -13.49 -110.14 53.24
N PRO A 65 -12.70 -109.15 53.73
CA PRO A 65 -12.20 -109.17 55.10
C PRO A 65 -13.31 -109.23 56.15
N ASN A 66 -13.14 -110.06 57.19
CA ASN A 66 -14.10 -110.31 58.28
C ASN A 66 -15.45 -110.94 57.88
N GLU A 67 -15.58 -111.44 56.66
CA GLU A 67 -16.82 -112.06 56.18
C GLU A 67 -16.96 -113.52 56.64
N ASN A 68 -18.19 -113.98 56.85
CA ASN A 68 -18.51 -115.37 57.21
C ASN A 68 -18.85 -116.18 55.95
N TYR A 69 -18.25 -117.36 55.83
CA TYR A 69 -18.48 -118.31 54.74
C TYR A 69 -19.00 -119.63 55.28
N THR A 70 -19.91 -120.27 54.54
CA THR A 70 -20.36 -121.64 54.82
C THR A 70 -19.62 -122.58 53.89
N LEU A 71 -18.82 -123.46 54.48
CA LEU A 71 -17.99 -124.43 53.78
C LEU A 71 -18.63 -125.82 53.88
N THR A 72 -18.55 -126.62 52.82
CA THR A 72 -19.11 -127.97 52.76
C THR A 72 -18.06 -128.96 52.29
N VAL A 73 -17.74 -129.96 53.12
CA VAL A 73 -16.90 -131.10 52.73
C VAL A 73 -17.80 -132.17 52.14
N HIS A 74 -17.51 -132.60 50.92
CA HIS A 74 -18.16 -133.71 50.22
C HIS A 74 -17.22 -134.90 50.14
N LEU A 75 -17.76 -136.09 50.34
CA LEU A 75 -17.07 -137.35 50.14
C LEU A 75 -17.96 -138.29 49.32
N ASP A 76 -17.61 -138.50 48.05
CA ASP A 76 -18.31 -139.41 47.16
C ASP A 76 -17.53 -140.72 47.02
N GLN A 77 -18.24 -141.85 47.08
CA GLN A 77 -17.63 -143.18 47.15
C GLN A 77 -18.26 -144.12 46.14
N THR A 78 -17.45 -144.94 45.48
CA THR A 78 -17.96 -146.03 44.64
C THR A 78 -18.63 -147.13 45.48
N ALA A 79 -19.70 -147.71 44.92
CA ALA A 79 -20.52 -148.71 45.61
C ALA A 79 -19.68 -149.91 46.10
N GLY A 80 -19.64 -150.11 47.43
CA GLY A 80 -18.98 -151.24 48.06
C GLY A 80 -17.96 -150.89 49.16
N MET A 81 -17.68 -149.61 49.42
CA MET A 81 -16.80 -149.15 50.50
C MET A 81 -17.56 -148.98 51.83
N VAL A 82 -17.06 -149.54 52.94
CA VAL A 82 -17.67 -149.39 54.27
C VAL A 82 -16.78 -148.50 55.14
N LEU A 83 -17.31 -147.36 55.58
CA LEU A 83 -16.62 -146.45 56.50
C LEU A 83 -16.65 -147.01 57.92
N ASN A 84 -15.63 -147.78 58.29
CA ASN A 84 -15.43 -148.23 59.66
C ASN A 84 -14.22 -147.52 60.28
N ASN A 85 -14.46 -146.76 61.35
CA ASN A 85 -13.43 -146.06 62.15
C ASN A 85 -12.57 -145.03 61.38
N GLY A 86 -13.09 -144.46 60.29
CA GLY A 86 -12.44 -143.36 59.56
C GLY A 86 -12.87 -141.98 60.04
N GLY A 87 -12.34 -140.93 59.42
CA GLY A 87 -12.70 -139.53 59.68
C GLY A 87 -11.98 -138.55 58.76
N PHE A 88 -12.28 -137.25 58.90
CA PHE A 88 -11.56 -136.18 58.20
C PHE A 88 -11.11 -135.05 59.14
N GLU A 89 -10.09 -134.33 58.72
CA GLU A 89 -9.55 -133.13 59.36
C GLU A 89 -9.47 -131.99 58.34
N LEU A 90 -9.80 -130.77 58.77
CA LEU A 90 -9.67 -129.56 57.96
C LEU A 90 -9.01 -128.45 58.77
N VAL A 91 -8.02 -127.79 58.16
CA VAL A 91 -7.33 -126.63 58.70
C VAL A 91 -7.24 -125.51 57.66
N ALA A 92 -7.34 -124.26 58.11
CA ALA A 92 -7.17 -123.06 57.28
C ALA A 92 -5.95 -122.26 57.76
N LEU A 93 -4.94 -122.11 56.91
CA LEU A 93 -3.66 -121.48 57.24
C LEU A 93 -3.34 -120.29 56.33
N ASP A 94 -2.62 -119.32 56.88
CA ASP A 94 -1.99 -118.25 56.09
C ASP A 94 -0.74 -118.77 55.38
N ALA A 95 -0.15 -117.95 54.51
CA ALA A 95 1.07 -118.30 53.77
C ALA A 95 2.29 -118.59 54.66
N ASN A 96 2.26 -118.21 55.94
CA ASN A 96 3.33 -118.47 56.91
C ASN A 96 3.04 -119.71 57.78
N GLY A 97 1.89 -120.37 57.58
CA GLY A 97 1.47 -121.55 58.32
C GLY A 97 0.76 -121.28 59.65
N ASN A 98 0.33 -120.04 59.92
CA ASN A 98 -0.48 -119.72 61.10
C ASN A 98 -1.99 -119.87 60.79
N ASN A 99 -2.83 -120.05 61.81
CA ASN A 99 -4.28 -120.12 61.63
C ASN A 99 -4.84 -118.87 60.92
N ALA A 100 -5.54 -119.07 59.81
CA ALA A 100 -6.16 -118.00 59.03
C ALA A 100 -7.69 -118.05 59.15
N GLY A 101 -8.22 -117.15 59.99
CA GLY A 101 -9.64 -117.12 60.31
C GLY A 101 -10.05 -118.17 61.34
N ASN A 102 -11.33 -118.16 61.71
CA ASN A 102 -11.86 -119.03 62.76
C ASN A 102 -12.86 -120.02 62.17
N LEU A 103 -12.60 -121.32 62.37
CA LEU A 103 -13.54 -122.39 62.08
C LEU A 103 -14.47 -122.60 63.28
N SER A 104 -15.77 -122.67 63.05
CA SER A 104 -16.78 -122.81 64.11
C SER A 104 -17.84 -123.86 63.79
N GLU A 105 -18.31 -124.56 64.81
CA GLU A 105 -19.25 -125.67 64.70
C GLU A 105 -20.62 -125.21 64.19
N SER A 106 -21.11 -125.87 63.14
CA SER A 106 -22.52 -125.81 62.74
C SER A 106 -23.26 -127.13 62.99
N SER A 107 -22.53 -128.22 63.33
CA SER A 107 -23.04 -129.56 63.57
C SER A 107 -22.49 -130.13 64.89
N PRO A 108 -23.32 -130.76 65.74
CA PRO A 108 -22.94 -131.26 67.07
C PRO A 108 -22.02 -132.50 67.06
N GLU A 109 -21.68 -133.04 65.90
CA GLU A 109 -20.78 -134.20 65.73
C GLU A 109 -19.35 -133.82 65.29
N LEU A 110 -19.06 -132.51 65.22
CA LEU A 110 -17.72 -131.98 64.94
C LEU A 110 -17.03 -131.66 66.27
N VAL A 111 -15.70 -131.84 66.32
CA VAL A 111 -14.90 -131.40 67.46
C VAL A 111 -13.81 -130.48 66.95
N THR A 112 -13.78 -129.24 67.44
CA THR A 112 -12.63 -128.35 67.25
C THR A 112 -11.53 -128.74 68.23
N SER A 113 -10.32 -129.00 67.73
CA SER A 113 -9.16 -129.37 68.55
C SER A 113 -7.92 -128.59 68.14
N VAL A 114 -6.98 -128.47 69.08
CA VAL A 114 -5.67 -127.83 68.87
C VAL A 114 -4.60 -128.90 68.86
N ASP A 115 -3.73 -128.87 67.86
CA ASP A 115 -2.58 -129.78 67.77
C ASP A 115 -1.62 -129.52 68.95
N PRO A 116 -1.30 -130.53 69.79
CA PRO A 116 -0.36 -130.36 70.90
C PRO A 116 1.08 -130.02 70.48
N ASP A 117 1.50 -130.32 69.25
CA ASP A 117 2.89 -130.15 68.80
C ASP A 117 3.18 -128.79 68.14
N ASN A 118 2.17 -128.10 67.60
CA ASN A 118 2.35 -126.83 66.88
C ASN A 118 1.25 -125.77 67.10
N GLY A 119 0.21 -126.05 67.88
CA GLY A 119 -0.80 -125.06 68.28
C GLY A 119 -1.81 -124.67 67.19
N ARG A 120 -1.87 -125.40 66.06
CA ARG A 120 -2.86 -125.17 65.00
C ARG A 120 -4.27 -125.60 65.41
N GLU A 121 -5.28 -124.83 65.01
CA GLU A 121 -6.69 -125.17 65.21
C GLU A 121 -7.23 -125.89 63.97
N TYR A 122 -7.79 -127.07 64.17
CA TYR A 122 -8.43 -127.84 63.11
C TYR A 122 -9.79 -128.36 63.57
N VAL A 123 -10.65 -128.67 62.60
CA VAL A 123 -11.91 -129.36 62.85
C VAL A 123 -11.73 -130.82 62.48
N LYS A 124 -12.11 -131.71 63.41
CA LYS A 124 -12.08 -133.16 63.20
C LYS A 124 -13.50 -133.72 63.20
N HIS A 125 -13.77 -134.64 62.29
CA HIS A 125 -15.02 -135.39 62.23
C HIS A 125 -14.75 -136.89 62.11
N ALA A 126 -15.42 -137.70 62.93
CA ALA A 126 -15.32 -139.16 62.87
C ALA A 126 -16.52 -139.74 62.10
N PHE A 127 -16.27 -140.71 61.22
CA PHE A 127 -17.35 -141.40 60.52
C PHE A 127 -18.04 -142.43 61.44
N PRO A 128 -19.38 -142.45 61.52
CA PRO A 128 -20.10 -143.44 62.32
C PRO A 128 -19.94 -144.87 61.76
N GLN A 129 -19.87 -145.88 62.64
CA GLN A 129 -19.59 -147.31 62.36
C GLN A 129 -20.55 -148.04 61.39
N SER A 130 -21.50 -147.36 60.76
CA SER A 130 -22.38 -147.96 59.76
C SER A 130 -22.96 -146.92 58.80
N SER A 131 -22.13 -146.03 58.25
CA SER A 131 -22.60 -145.10 57.23
C SER A 131 -22.93 -145.84 55.92
N PRO A 132 -24.09 -145.60 55.28
CA PRO A 132 -24.43 -146.23 54.01
C PRO A 132 -23.55 -145.73 52.85
N ASN A 133 -23.28 -146.62 51.88
CA ASN A 133 -22.67 -146.28 50.59
C ASN A 133 -23.39 -145.07 49.95
N GLY A 134 -22.65 -144.02 49.58
CA GLY A 134 -23.20 -142.86 48.87
C GLY A 134 -22.45 -141.56 49.12
N ASN A 135 -22.95 -140.49 48.50
CA ASN A 135 -22.38 -139.14 48.56
C ASN A 135 -22.71 -138.50 49.92
N ASN A 136 -21.71 -138.28 50.77
CA ASN A 136 -21.84 -137.71 52.11
C ASN A 136 -21.34 -136.26 52.14
N SER A 137 -21.99 -135.39 52.91
CA SER A 137 -21.60 -133.97 52.99
C SER A 137 -21.74 -133.38 54.37
N TRP A 138 -20.78 -132.54 54.80
CA TRP A 138 -20.76 -131.87 56.10
C TRP A 138 -20.49 -130.38 55.95
N THR A 139 -21.36 -129.55 56.55
CA THR A 139 -21.26 -128.08 56.51
C THR A 139 -20.68 -127.51 57.80
N PHE A 140 -19.92 -126.41 57.70
CA PHE A 140 -19.40 -125.64 58.84
C PHE A 140 -19.17 -124.18 58.46
N ASN A 141 -19.05 -123.32 59.48
CA ASN A 141 -18.87 -121.88 59.27
C ASN A 141 -17.40 -121.50 59.47
N TRP A 142 -16.86 -120.74 58.53
CA TRP A 142 -15.53 -120.16 58.61
C TRP A 142 -15.62 -118.64 58.49
N LYS A 143 -15.05 -117.92 59.47
CA LYS A 143 -14.93 -116.46 59.40
C LYS A 143 -13.55 -116.09 58.91
N SER A 144 -13.48 -115.39 57.77
CA SER A 144 -12.22 -114.88 57.24
C SER A 144 -11.57 -113.84 58.17
N PRO A 145 -10.23 -113.75 58.21
CA PRO A 145 -9.54 -112.79 59.06
C PRO A 145 -9.72 -111.33 58.57
N ALA A 146 -9.40 -110.37 59.43
CA ALA A 146 -9.46 -108.93 59.08
C ALA A 146 -8.38 -108.51 58.08
N SER A 147 -7.25 -109.22 58.08
CA SER A 147 -6.11 -109.02 57.18
C SER A 147 -5.30 -110.31 57.12
N LEU A 148 -4.52 -110.50 56.06
CA LEU A 148 -3.65 -111.66 55.87
C LEU A 148 -2.19 -111.18 55.73
N PRO A 149 -1.24 -111.75 56.47
CA PRO A 149 0.18 -111.55 56.21
C PRO A 149 0.64 -112.34 54.97
N GLY A 150 1.63 -111.83 54.23
CA GLY A 150 2.18 -112.49 53.04
C GLY A 150 1.41 -112.20 51.75
N ASN A 151 1.29 -113.20 50.86
CA ASN A 151 0.73 -113.09 49.50
C ASN A 151 -0.82 -112.95 49.44
N GLY A 152 -1.48 -112.69 50.57
CA GLY A 152 -2.93 -112.48 50.66
C GLY A 152 -3.78 -113.73 50.49
N GLN A 153 -3.18 -114.93 50.58
CA GLN A 153 -3.86 -116.21 50.40
C GLN A 153 -4.14 -116.91 51.75
N VAL A 154 -5.24 -117.65 51.76
CA VAL A 154 -5.62 -118.66 52.74
C VAL A 154 -5.56 -120.02 52.06
N HIS A 155 -4.83 -120.95 52.67
CA HIS A 155 -4.70 -122.32 52.24
C HIS A 155 -5.56 -123.21 53.15
N PHE A 156 -6.50 -123.96 52.57
CA PHE A 156 -7.29 -124.96 53.26
C PHE A 156 -6.73 -126.34 52.95
N PHE A 157 -6.35 -127.08 53.99
CA PHE A 157 -5.84 -128.44 53.88
C PHE A 157 -6.89 -129.40 54.44
N LEU A 158 -7.42 -130.26 53.58
CA LEU A 158 -8.46 -131.22 53.90
C LEU A 158 -7.89 -132.64 53.75
N GLY A 159 -7.93 -133.43 54.82
CA GLY A 159 -7.45 -134.80 54.81
C GLY A 159 -8.48 -135.77 55.36
N ALA A 160 -8.66 -136.93 54.72
CA ALA A 160 -9.61 -137.95 55.15
C ALA A 160 -9.01 -139.36 55.13
N CYS A 161 -9.30 -140.17 56.15
CA CYS A 161 -8.97 -141.59 56.24
C CYS A 161 -10.23 -142.45 56.12
N LEU A 162 -10.24 -143.36 55.14
CA LEU A 162 -11.31 -144.33 54.90
C LEU A 162 -10.83 -145.74 55.32
N GLY A 163 -11.51 -146.38 56.28
CA GLY A 163 -11.13 -147.69 56.82
C GLY A 163 -11.38 -148.90 55.90
N ASN A 164 -10.70 -150.02 56.17
CA ASN A 164 -10.57 -151.23 55.34
C ASN A 164 -11.81 -152.17 55.27
N LEU A 165 -12.05 -152.74 54.08
CA LEU A 165 -13.00 -153.83 53.74
C LEU A 165 -12.72 -155.20 54.39
N ASN A 166 -11.57 -155.41 55.03
CA ASN A 166 -11.07 -156.76 55.38
C ASN A 166 -10.79 -156.99 56.88
N GLY A 167 -11.15 -156.06 57.78
CA GLY A 167 -11.05 -156.27 59.23
C GLY A 167 -9.62 -156.37 59.81
N ASN A 168 -8.60 -155.87 59.11
CA ASN A 168 -7.24 -155.70 59.65
C ASN A 168 -6.98 -154.22 59.96
N PRO A 169 -6.55 -153.83 61.20
CA PRO A 169 -6.29 -152.44 61.60
C PRO A 169 -5.03 -151.80 60.99
N THR A 170 -4.48 -152.35 59.91
CA THR A 170 -3.35 -151.75 59.16
C THR A 170 -3.63 -151.88 57.67
N GLY A 171 -4.14 -150.80 57.07
CA GLY A 171 -4.45 -150.69 55.64
C GLY A 171 -5.48 -149.59 55.37
N ASP A 172 -5.07 -148.34 55.50
CA ASP A 172 -5.97 -147.18 55.39
C ASP A 172 -5.82 -146.48 54.03
N PHE A 173 -6.95 -146.08 53.46
CA PHE A 173 -7.01 -145.27 52.24
C PHE A 173 -7.12 -143.80 52.65
N CYS A 174 -6.06 -143.03 52.41
CA CYS A 174 -5.98 -141.60 52.72
C CYS A 174 -6.25 -140.75 51.47
N LEU A 175 -7.07 -139.70 51.61
CA LEU A 175 -7.30 -138.66 50.61
C LEU A 175 -6.85 -137.32 51.19
N GLU A 176 -6.15 -136.52 50.38
CA GLU A 176 -5.70 -135.17 50.75
C GLU A 176 -6.04 -134.20 49.61
N GLU A 177 -6.65 -133.07 49.96
CA GLU A 177 -7.05 -132.03 49.01
C GLU A 177 -6.70 -130.64 49.54
N HIS A 178 -6.16 -129.80 48.66
CA HIS A 178 -5.64 -128.49 49.01
C HIS A 178 -6.38 -127.40 48.22
N TYR A 179 -7.02 -126.47 48.92
CA TYR A 179 -7.74 -125.35 48.32
C TYR A 179 -7.07 -124.04 48.68
N THR A 180 -7.06 -123.08 47.75
CA THR A 180 -6.50 -121.75 48.00
C THR A 180 -7.50 -120.68 47.58
N THR A 181 -7.74 -119.70 48.45
CA THR A 181 -8.52 -118.48 48.15
C THR A 181 -7.81 -117.28 48.79
N GLY A 182 -8.18 -116.05 48.46
CA GLY A 182 -7.47 -114.87 48.96
C GLY A 182 -8.24 -113.58 48.78
N PHE A 183 -7.76 -112.51 49.42
CA PHE A 183 -8.26 -111.16 49.13
C PHE A 183 -7.98 -110.79 47.67
N PRO A 184 -8.73 -109.83 47.07
CA PRO A 184 -8.45 -109.42 45.69
C PRO A 184 -7.00 -108.92 45.61
N THR A 185 -6.12 -109.67 44.94
CA THR A 185 -4.68 -109.38 44.83
C THR A 185 -4.34 -108.51 43.62
N GLY A 186 -5.34 -107.85 43.01
CA GLY A 186 -5.10 -106.91 41.93
C GLY A 186 -4.45 -105.63 42.49
N THR A 187 -3.23 -105.32 42.05
CA THR A 187 -2.57 -104.05 42.36
C THR A 187 -3.51 -102.88 42.06
N LEU A 188 -3.73 -102.00 43.05
CA LEU A 188 -4.48 -100.77 42.83
C LEU A 188 -3.69 -99.90 41.84
N ASN A 189 -4.32 -99.56 40.72
CA ASN A 189 -3.77 -98.70 39.69
C ASN A 189 -4.64 -97.45 39.58
N VAL A 190 -4.00 -96.30 39.43
CA VAL A 190 -4.66 -95.05 39.09
C VAL A 190 -4.01 -94.45 37.85
N SER A 191 -4.83 -93.91 36.96
CA SER A 191 -4.41 -93.09 35.84
C SER A 191 -5.13 -91.76 35.87
N ILE A 192 -4.52 -90.71 35.33
CA ILE A 192 -5.14 -89.40 35.16
C ILE A 192 -5.29 -89.15 33.65
N GLN A 193 -6.40 -88.54 33.25
CA GLN A 193 -6.65 -88.07 31.90
C GLN A 193 -6.96 -86.57 31.92
N THR A 194 -6.49 -85.83 30.93
CA THR A 194 -6.90 -84.43 30.72
C THR A 194 -8.28 -84.40 30.10
N VAL A 195 -9.20 -83.65 30.73
CA VAL A 195 -10.58 -83.45 30.25
C VAL A 195 -10.66 -82.18 29.41
N SER A 196 -10.01 -81.10 29.88
CA SER A 196 -9.81 -79.87 29.12
C SER A 196 -8.40 -79.34 29.36
N GLU A 197 -7.74 -78.93 28.28
CA GLU A 197 -6.50 -78.16 28.36
C GLU A 197 -6.79 -76.73 28.85
N ILE A 198 -5.76 -76.00 29.25
CA ILE A 198 -5.86 -74.60 29.64
C ILE A 198 -6.05 -73.74 28.38
N SER A 199 -7.04 -72.84 28.36
CA SER A 199 -7.39 -72.05 27.16
C SER A 199 -6.29 -71.06 26.76
N CYS A 200 -5.81 -70.27 27.71
CA CYS A 200 -4.83 -69.19 27.50
C CYS A 200 -3.66 -69.29 28.48
N ALA A 201 -2.51 -68.72 28.10
CA ALA A 201 -1.40 -68.56 29.04
C ALA A 201 -1.85 -67.73 30.26
N GLY A 202 -1.63 -68.27 31.46
CA GLY A 202 -2.07 -67.69 32.73
C GLY A 202 -3.52 -67.99 33.13
N ALA A 203 -4.30 -68.67 32.28
CA ALA A 203 -5.66 -69.09 32.64
C ALA A 203 -5.65 -70.25 33.64
N SER A 204 -6.81 -70.54 34.24
CA SER A 204 -6.99 -71.57 35.26
C SER A 204 -8.28 -72.34 35.04
N ASP A 205 -8.51 -72.77 33.80
CA ASP A 205 -9.74 -73.42 33.34
C ASP A 205 -9.52 -74.87 32.84
N GLY A 206 -8.31 -75.40 33.00
CA GLY A 206 -8.04 -76.80 32.69
C GLY A 206 -8.71 -77.76 33.69
N ALA A 207 -8.87 -79.01 33.27
CA ALA A 207 -9.52 -80.04 34.06
C ALA A 207 -8.89 -81.43 33.87
N LEU A 208 -8.79 -82.18 34.97
CA LEU A 208 -8.26 -83.54 35.02
C LEU A 208 -9.29 -84.49 35.62
N ILE A 209 -9.30 -85.74 35.15
CA ILE A 209 -10.09 -86.83 35.73
C ILE A 209 -9.18 -88.01 36.08
N ALA A 210 -9.31 -88.53 37.31
CA ALA A 210 -8.62 -89.72 37.78
C ALA A 210 -9.51 -90.96 37.62
N GLN A 211 -8.94 -92.04 37.10
CA GLN A 211 -9.59 -93.34 36.95
C GLN A 211 -8.82 -94.40 37.72
N ALA A 212 -9.49 -95.09 38.64
CA ALA A 212 -8.94 -96.16 39.46
C ALA A 212 -9.40 -97.54 38.96
N SER A 213 -8.51 -98.52 38.98
CA SER A 213 -8.79 -99.93 38.63
C SER A 213 -7.96 -100.89 39.50
N GLY A 214 -8.42 -102.12 39.73
CA GLY A 214 -7.82 -103.03 40.72
C GLY A 214 -8.16 -102.66 42.16
N GLY A 215 -7.56 -103.31 43.16
CA GLY A 215 -7.88 -103.10 44.58
C GLY A 215 -9.36 -103.38 44.96
N ALA A 216 -9.73 -103.03 46.19
CA ALA A 216 -11.09 -103.19 46.71
C ALA A 216 -11.86 -101.86 46.77
N GLY A 217 -12.92 -101.70 45.96
CA GLY A 217 -13.80 -100.51 46.06
C GLY A 217 -14.60 -100.46 47.38
N PRO A 218 -15.08 -99.28 47.83
CA PRO A 218 -15.01 -97.95 47.18
C PRO A 218 -13.62 -97.28 47.27
N TYR A 219 -13.34 -96.37 46.33
CA TYR A 219 -12.08 -95.63 46.27
C TYR A 219 -12.24 -94.20 46.82
N ASN A 220 -11.22 -93.73 47.54
CA ASN A 220 -11.12 -92.34 48.01
C ASN A 220 -10.01 -91.60 47.25
N PHE A 221 -10.34 -90.46 46.64
CA PHE A 221 -9.43 -89.66 45.80
C PHE A 221 -9.07 -88.36 46.52
N GLN A 222 -7.78 -88.09 46.65
CA GLN A 222 -7.24 -86.86 47.22
C GLN A 222 -6.17 -86.28 46.31
N TRP A 223 -6.38 -85.05 45.83
CA TRP A 223 -5.44 -84.36 44.96
C TRP A 223 -4.43 -83.52 45.75
N SER A 224 -3.28 -83.24 45.15
CA SER A 224 -2.20 -82.43 45.73
C SER A 224 -2.60 -80.99 46.04
N ASN A 225 -3.60 -80.45 45.34
CA ASN A 225 -4.20 -79.13 45.61
C ASN A 225 -5.32 -79.18 46.67
N GLY A 226 -5.55 -80.32 47.32
CA GLY A 226 -6.58 -80.50 48.34
C GLY A 226 -7.98 -80.80 47.80
N ALA A 227 -8.17 -80.89 46.48
CA ALA A 227 -9.45 -81.30 45.89
C ALA A 227 -9.76 -82.77 46.23
N VAL A 228 -11.04 -83.08 46.36
CA VAL A 228 -11.55 -84.44 46.66
C VAL A 228 -12.45 -84.93 45.53
N GLY A 229 -12.47 -86.25 45.32
CA GLY A 229 -13.22 -86.89 44.24
C GLY A 229 -12.40 -87.11 42.97
N ASN A 230 -13.00 -87.75 41.98
CA ASN A 230 -12.30 -88.22 40.79
C ASN A 230 -12.10 -87.14 39.72
N VAL A 231 -12.73 -85.97 39.83
CA VAL A 231 -12.58 -84.84 38.89
C VAL A 231 -11.96 -83.64 39.60
N ASN A 232 -11.03 -82.95 38.94
CA ASN A 232 -10.38 -81.74 39.44
C ASN A 232 -10.42 -80.66 38.36
N ASN A 233 -11.13 -79.56 38.60
CA ASN A 233 -11.43 -78.51 37.62
C ASN A 233 -10.81 -77.17 38.04
N ASN A 234 -10.82 -76.20 37.11
CA ASN A 234 -10.30 -74.85 37.30
C ASN A 234 -8.81 -74.83 37.64
N LEU A 235 -8.02 -75.58 36.86
CA LEU A 235 -6.62 -75.82 37.12
C LEU A 235 -5.71 -74.90 36.30
N PRO A 236 -4.79 -74.15 36.92
CA PRO A 236 -3.67 -73.51 36.22
C PRO A 236 -2.61 -74.53 35.77
N THR A 237 -1.60 -74.05 35.06
CA THR A 237 -0.41 -74.85 34.70
C THR A 237 0.25 -75.40 35.96
N GLY A 238 0.61 -76.68 35.96
CA GLY A 238 1.14 -77.30 37.16
C GLY A 238 1.21 -78.82 37.10
N GLN A 239 1.80 -79.40 38.15
CA GLN A 239 1.89 -80.85 38.31
C GLN A 239 0.87 -81.32 39.35
N TYR A 240 -0.14 -82.07 38.89
CA TYR A 240 -1.22 -82.55 39.74
C TYR A 240 -1.01 -84.01 40.07
N THR A 241 -0.98 -84.29 41.37
CA THR A 241 -0.84 -85.66 41.89
C THR A 241 -2.13 -86.05 42.59
N VAL A 242 -2.67 -87.22 42.27
CA VAL A 242 -3.82 -87.81 42.97
C VAL A 242 -3.36 -89.04 43.74
N GLN A 243 -3.68 -89.08 45.02
CA GLN A 243 -3.58 -90.26 45.86
C GLN A 243 -4.95 -90.93 45.90
N VAL A 244 -5.00 -92.21 45.55
CA VAL A 244 -6.21 -93.04 45.61
C VAL A 244 -6.01 -94.13 46.61
N MET A 245 -6.93 -94.25 47.57
CA MET A 245 -6.95 -95.31 48.57
C MET A 245 -8.15 -96.23 48.37
N ASP A 246 -7.91 -97.53 48.39
CA ASP A 246 -8.97 -98.54 48.34
C ASP A 246 -9.50 -98.90 49.75
N ALA A 247 -10.59 -99.66 49.83
CA ALA A 247 -11.25 -100.03 51.08
C ALA A 247 -10.39 -100.93 51.99
N THR A 248 -9.38 -101.60 51.45
CA THR A 248 -8.42 -102.43 52.18
C THR A 248 -7.17 -101.66 52.64
N GLY A 249 -7.10 -100.36 52.34
CA GLY A 249 -6.00 -99.48 52.73
C GLY A 249 -4.83 -99.44 51.76
N ASN A 250 -4.93 -100.07 50.57
CA ASN A 250 -3.91 -99.93 49.54
C ASN A 250 -3.97 -98.54 48.95
N VAL A 251 -2.79 -97.98 48.65
CA VAL A 251 -2.65 -96.63 48.11
C VAL A 251 -1.94 -96.69 46.76
N ALA A 252 -2.50 -96.01 45.77
CA ALA A 252 -1.88 -95.77 44.48
C ALA A 252 -1.81 -94.26 44.22
N ILE A 253 -0.76 -93.83 43.54
CA ILE A 253 -0.53 -92.43 43.23
C ILE A 253 -0.32 -92.30 41.72
N ALA A 254 -0.97 -91.33 41.10
CA ALA A 254 -0.67 -90.90 39.75
C ALA A 254 -0.36 -89.42 39.74
N THR A 255 0.49 -89.01 38.80
CA THR A 255 0.88 -87.62 38.59
C THR A 255 0.73 -87.28 37.12
N GLN A 256 0.10 -86.15 36.82
CA GLN A 256 -0.10 -85.63 35.47
C GLN A 256 0.29 -84.15 35.45
N PRO A 257 1.22 -83.74 34.58
CA PRO A 257 1.41 -82.33 34.28
C PRO A 257 0.25 -81.80 33.44
N LEU A 258 -0.17 -80.58 33.73
CA LEU A 258 -1.05 -79.78 32.91
C LEU A 258 -0.24 -78.57 32.42
N HIS A 259 -0.18 -78.40 31.11
CA HIS A 259 0.61 -77.34 30.46
C HIS A 259 -0.33 -76.27 29.92
N GLU A 260 0.07 -75.00 30.05
CA GLU A 260 -0.59 -73.90 29.34
C GLU A 260 -0.02 -73.75 27.91
N PRO A 261 -0.78 -73.17 26.97
CA PRO A 261 -0.27 -72.87 25.63
C PRO A 261 0.84 -71.81 25.69
N THR A 262 1.65 -71.72 24.63
CA THR A 262 2.64 -70.65 24.50
C THR A 262 1.90 -69.29 24.43
N PRO A 263 2.30 -68.26 25.19
CA PRO A 263 1.67 -66.93 25.09
C PRO A 263 1.70 -66.38 23.67
N ILE A 264 0.68 -65.61 23.29
CA ILE A 264 0.69 -64.88 22.01
C ILE A 264 1.77 -63.79 22.08
N PHE A 265 2.72 -63.85 21.16
CA PHE A 265 3.68 -62.79 20.90
C PHE A 265 3.36 -62.15 19.56
N LEU A 266 2.98 -60.89 19.61
CA LEU A 266 2.68 -60.07 18.45
C LEU A 266 3.86 -59.14 18.18
N LEU A 267 4.41 -59.19 16.96
CA LEU A 267 5.57 -58.40 16.56
C LEU A 267 5.28 -57.65 15.27
N GLN A 268 5.72 -56.40 15.19
CA GLN A 268 5.74 -55.67 13.94
C GLN A 268 6.82 -56.25 13.02
N ASN A 269 6.44 -56.63 11.80
CA ASN A 269 7.35 -57.22 10.81
C ASN A 269 7.45 -56.43 9.50
N ALA A 270 6.59 -55.43 9.30
CA ALA A 270 6.67 -54.50 8.18
C ALA A 270 6.14 -53.11 8.58
N GLN A 271 6.77 -52.07 8.02
CA GLN A 271 6.33 -50.69 8.14
C GLN A 271 6.67 -49.95 6.85
N VAL A 272 5.71 -49.19 6.35
CA VAL A 272 5.88 -48.18 5.30
C VAL A 272 5.26 -46.90 5.85
N ASN A 273 6.10 -45.86 5.96
CA ASN A 273 5.68 -44.51 6.32
C ASN A 273 5.05 -43.82 5.11
N VAL A 274 4.23 -42.79 5.34
CA VAL A 274 3.75 -41.94 4.25
C VAL A 274 4.84 -40.95 3.88
N GLU A 275 5.02 -40.68 2.58
CA GLU A 275 6.01 -39.70 2.14
C GLU A 275 5.57 -38.27 2.52
N CYS A 276 4.28 -37.94 2.35
CA CYS A 276 3.72 -36.61 2.63
C CYS A 276 2.50 -36.69 3.56
N ALA A 277 2.23 -35.63 4.32
CA ALA A 277 1.18 -35.61 5.35
C ALA A 277 -0.25 -35.81 4.81
N ASN A 278 -0.49 -35.47 3.54
CA ASN A 278 -1.76 -35.63 2.84
C ASN A 278 -1.91 -37.00 2.15
N MET A 279 -0.88 -37.85 2.19
CA MET A 279 -0.92 -39.19 1.62
C MET A 279 -1.48 -40.22 2.61
N SER A 280 -1.88 -41.35 2.06
CA SER A 280 -2.48 -42.46 2.81
C SER A 280 -2.04 -43.78 2.22
N ASP A 281 -0.78 -43.89 1.84
CA ASP A 281 -0.13 -45.07 1.25
C ASP A 281 0.72 -45.84 2.27
N GLY A 282 0.69 -45.43 3.54
CA GLY A 282 1.37 -46.11 4.63
C GLY A 282 0.84 -47.52 4.88
N MET A 283 1.67 -48.35 5.50
CA MET A 283 1.36 -49.75 5.77
C MET A 283 2.00 -50.21 7.08
N LEU A 284 1.25 -50.97 7.88
CA LEU A 284 1.73 -51.68 9.05
C LEU A 284 1.48 -53.18 8.87
N GLY A 285 2.50 -53.99 9.13
CA GLY A 285 2.41 -55.45 9.13
C GLY A 285 2.80 -56.02 10.48
N VAL A 286 2.05 -57.03 10.92
CA VAL A 286 2.34 -57.79 12.13
C VAL A 286 2.47 -59.28 11.82
N ALA A 287 3.26 -59.96 12.64
CA ALA A 287 3.32 -61.40 12.71
C ALA A 287 3.05 -61.87 14.14
N ALA A 288 2.39 -63.01 14.26
CA ALA A 288 2.08 -63.63 15.54
C ALA A 288 2.83 -64.95 15.70
N THR A 289 3.29 -65.22 16.92
CA THR A 289 3.82 -66.52 17.34
C THR A 289 3.20 -66.92 18.67
N GLY A 290 3.05 -68.22 18.94
CA GLY A 290 2.32 -68.70 20.13
C GLY A 290 0.79 -68.64 19.97
N GLY A 291 0.03 -68.87 21.04
CA GLY A 291 -1.43 -69.02 21.00
C GLY A 291 -1.88 -70.24 20.18
N THR A 292 -3.20 -70.32 19.93
CA THR A 292 -3.85 -71.40 19.17
C THR A 292 -4.45 -70.87 17.87
N PRO A 293 -3.89 -71.19 16.69
CA PRO A 293 -4.48 -70.81 15.41
C PRO A 293 -5.89 -71.42 15.18
N PRO A 294 -6.76 -70.79 14.35
CA PRO A 294 -6.53 -69.58 13.56
C PRO A 294 -6.54 -68.28 14.38
N TYR A 295 -5.90 -67.24 13.84
CA TYR A 295 -5.89 -65.90 14.43
C TYR A 295 -6.83 -64.95 13.68
N THR A 296 -7.51 -64.07 14.42
CA THR A 296 -8.24 -62.93 13.90
C THR A 296 -7.55 -61.64 14.34
N PHE A 297 -7.39 -60.69 13.41
CA PHE A 297 -6.75 -59.40 13.66
C PHE A 297 -7.78 -58.29 13.45
N GLU A 298 -7.86 -57.38 14.41
CA GLU A 298 -8.69 -56.18 14.36
C GLU A 298 -7.84 -54.96 14.66
N TRP A 299 -7.76 -54.04 13.71
CA TRP A 299 -7.02 -52.79 13.84
C TRP A 299 -7.92 -51.67 14.33
N SER A 300 -7.36 -50.66 14.99
CA SER A 300 -8.09 -49.48 15.50
C SER A 300 -8.84 -48.69 14.41
N ASN A 301 -8.42 -48.82 13.15
CA ASN A 301 -9.07 -48.24 11.98
C ASN A 301 -10.10 -49.17 11.31
N GLY A 302 -10.37 -50.35 11.89
CA GLY A 302 -11.32 -51.34 11.38
C GLY A 302 -10.76 -52.26 10.28
N ALA A 303 -9.46 -52.18 9.95
CA ALA A 303 -8.84 -53.14 9.04
C ALA A 303 -8.82 -54.55 9.65
N THR A 304 -8.83 -55.58 8.80
CA THR A 304 -8.79 -56.99 9.21
C THR A 304 -7.62 -57.71 8.55
N GLY A 305 -7.02 -58.66 9.26
CA GLY A 305 -5.84 -59.41 8.80
C GLY A 305 -4.51 -58.85 9.32
N ALA A 306 -3.42 -59.55 9.01
CA ALA A 306 -2.10 -59.28 9.55
C ALA A 306 -1.41 -58.03 8.97
N VAL A 307 -1.99 -57.42 7.93
CA VAL A 307 -1.47 -56.20 7.28
C VAL A 307 -2.60 -55.18 7.19
N ALA A 308 -2.34 -53.97 7.70
CA ALA A 308 -3.18 -52.80 7.47
C ALA A 308 -2.45 -51.88 6.48
N ALA A 309 -3.10 -51.57 5.36
CA ALA A 309 -2.55 -50.76 4.28
C ALA A 309 -3.47 -49.57 3.97
N ASN A 310 -2.96 -48.65 3.16
CA ASN A 310 -3.58 -47.36 2.85
C ASN A 310 -3.81 -46.49 4.10
N LEU A 311 -2.78 -46.43 4.96
CA LEU A 311 -2.83 -45.73 6.23
C LEU A 311 -2.29 -44.30 6.08
N PRO A 312 -3.05 -43.27 6.50
CA PRO A 312 -2.49 -41.96 6.81
C PRO A 312 -1.49 -42.03 7.97
N ALA A 313 -0.65 -41.01 8.13
CA ALA A 313 0.16 -40.85 9.34
C ALA A 313 -0.72 -40.80 10.59
N GLY A 314 -0.29 -41.48 11.66
CA GLY A 314 -1.03 -41.57 12.92
C GLY A 314 -0.69 -42.81 13.73
N ASP A 315 -1.34 -42.91 14.90
CA ASP A 315 -1.17 -44.03 15.82
C ASP A 315 -2.22 -45.11 15.58
N TYR A 316 -1.76 -46.35 15.50
CA TYR A 316 -2.60 -47.53 15.25
C TYR A 316 -2.37 -48.57 16.33
N SER A 317 -3.44 -49.23 16.75
CA SER A 317 -3.37 -50.43 17.57
C SER A 317 -3.96 -51.60 16.80
N VAL A 318 -3.42 -52.80 17.02
CA VAL A 318 -4.01 -54.03 16.53
C VAL A 318 -4.21 -54.98 17.69
N THR A 319 -5.41 -55.55 17.78
CA THR A 319 -5.77 -56.63 18.69
C THR A 319 -5.81 -57.92 17.89
N LEU A 320 -5.07 -58.92 18.35
CA LEU A 320 -5.13 -60.28 17.86
C LEU A 320 -5.91 -61.13 18.85
N THR A 321 -6.86 -61.92 18.34
CA THR A 321 -7.60 -62.94 19.09
C THR A 321 -7.34 -64.31 18.45
N ASP A 322 -7.05 -65.33 19.25
CA ASP A 322 -6.81 -66.70 18.79
C ASP A 322 -8.08 -67.58 18.86
N ALA A 323 -7.98 -68.87 18.53
CA ALA A 323 -9.12 -69.79 18.50
C ALA A 323 -9.74 -70.11 19.87
N HIS A 324 -9.07 -69.75 20.97
CA HIS A 324 -9.53 -69.91 22.34
C HIS A 324 -9.89 -68.58 23.01
N ASP A 325 -10.13 -67.54 22.20
CA ASP A 325 -10.47 -66.18 22.65
C ASP A 325 -9.36 -65.50 23.48
N CYS A 326 -8.10 -65.92 23.32
CA CYS A 326 -6.96 -65.27 23.96
C CYS A 326 -6.53 -64.04 23.16
N GLU A 327 -6.31 -62.91 23.83
CA GLU A 327 -5.99 -61.63 23.19
C GLU A 327 -4.55 -61.14 23.44
N ALA A 328 -3.98 -60.48 22.44
CA ALA A 328 -2.78 -59.66 22.57
C ALA A 328 -2.92 -58.39 21.73
N SER A 329 -2.34 -57.28 22.20
CA SER A 329 -2.39 -56.00 21.48
C SER A 329 -1.00 -55.40 21.28
N LEU A 330 -0.85 -54.66 20.19
CA LEU A 330 0.38 -53.92 19.85
C LEU A 330 0.01 -52.53 19.33
N ASN A 331 0.70 -51.52 19.83
CA ASN A 331 0.61 -50.14 19.35
C ASN A 331 1.80 -49.83 18.44
N MET A 332 1.54 -49.15 17.32
CA MET A 332 2.50 -48.74 16.31
C MET A 332 2.10 -47.37 15.75
N SER A 333 3.01 -46.70 15.05
CA SER A 333 2.74 -45.45 14.36
C SER A 333 3.14 -45.53 12.89
N VAL A 334 2.41 -44.81 12.04
CA VAL A 334 2.85 -44.43 10.69
C VAL A 334 3.28 -42.97 10.79
N GLU A 335 4.52 -42.69 10.43
CA GLU A 335 5.07 -41.33 10.45
C GLU A 335 5.08 -40.74 9.03
N VAL A 336 5.20 -39.41 8.94
CA VAL A 336 5.54 -38.75 7.68
C VAL A 336 7.05 -38.73 7.55
N LEU A 337 7.59 -39.36 6.51
CA LEU A 337 9.02 -39.40 6.25
C LEU A 337 9.28 -39.00 4.80
N ASP A 338 9.62 -37.72 4.61
CA ASP A 338 10.18 -37.25 3.36
C ASP A 338 11.71 -37.30 3.43
N ASN A 339 12.32 -37.88 2.39
CA ASN A 339 13.76 -37.98 2.22
C ASN A 339 14.22 -37.27 0.93
N GLN A 340 13.31 -36.64 0.20
CA GLN A 340 13.61 -35.87 -1.00
C GLN A 340 13.87 -34.43 -0.57
N GLN A 341 14.92 -33.83 -1.11
CA GLN A 341 15.16 -32.40 -0.89
C GLN A 341 14.47 -31.59 -1.99
N PRO A 342 14.10 -30.33 -1.72
CA PRO A 342 13.57 -29.43 -2.74
C PRO A 342 14.50 -29.36 -3.96
N THR A 343 13.92 -29.26 -5.15
CA THR A 343 14.66 -29.15 -6.41
C THR A 343 14.27 -27.90 -7.19
N ALA A 344 15.22 -27.37 -7.96
CA ALA A 344 15.01 -26.25 -8.87
C ALA A 344 14.74 -26.75 -10.29
N THR A 345 13.75 -26.17 -10.96
CA THR A 345 13.36 -26.54 -12.33
C THR A 345 14.29 -26.01 -13.43
N GLY A 346 15.23 -25.11 -13.07
CA GLY A 346 16.22 -24.55 -14.01
C GLY A 346 17.27 -23.66 -13.32
N PRO A 347 18.05 -22.88 -14.10
CA PRO A 347 18.91 -21.83 -13.57
C PRO A 347 18.08 -20.64 -13.06
N ILE A 348 18.41 -20.16 -11.86
CA ILE A 348 17.72 -19.03 -11.21
C ILE A 348 18.39 -17.74 -11.66
N VAL A 349 17.73 -16.99 -12.53
CA VAL A 349 18.12 -15.63 -12.91
C VAL A 349 17.00 -14.70 -12.49
N LEU A 350 17.30 -13.76 -11.60
CA LEU A 350 16.35 -12.76 -11.13
C LEU A 350 16.76 -11.41 -11.72
N ASP A 351 15.83 -10.78 -12.44
CA ASP A 351 16.00 -9.43 -12.97
C ASP A 351 15.20 -8.50 -12.04
N PHE A 352 15.86 -7.46 -11.52
CA PHE A 352 15.22 -6.49 -10.62
C PHE A 352 15.22 -5.13 -11.32
N ASP A 353 14.13 -4.38 -11.17
CA ASP A 353 14.16 -2.96 -11.44
C ASP A 353 15.01 -2.27 -10.37
N TRP A 354 15.47 -1.09 -10.73
CA TRP A 354 16.31 -0.23 -9.92
C TRP A 354 15.58 0.31 -8.67
N GLU A 355 14.24 0.17 -8.59
CA GLU A 355 13.48 0.44 -7.36
C GLU A 355 13.62 -0.70 -6.33
N GLY A 356 14.38 -1.74 -6.67
CA GLY A 356 14.53 -2.96 -5.89
C GLY A 356 13.29 -3.86 -5.96
N ASN A 357 12.33 -3.54 -6.83
CA ASN A 357 11.22 -4.43 -7.12
C ASN A 357 11.69 -5.44 -8.18
N PRO A 358 11.28 -6.70 -8.07
CA PRO A 358 11.67 -7.64 -9.08
C PRO A 358 10.89 -7.40 -10.39
N ILE A 359 11.61 -7.19 -11.51
CA ILE A 359 11.02 -7.24 -12.86
C ILE A 359 10.87 -8.72 -13.21
N PHE A 360 9.90 -9.39 -12.60
CA PHE A 360 9.53 -10.72 -13.04
C PHE A 360 8.58 -10.63 -14.23
N ILE A 361 9.00 -11.21 -15.35
CA ILE A 361 8.05 -11.95 -16.18
C ILE A 361 7.83 -13.27 -15.42
N ASP A 362 6.63 -13.42 -14.85
CA ASP A 362 5.97 -14.67 -14.43
C ASP A 362 6.70 -15.96 -14.91
N PRO A 363 7.04 -16.90 -13.99
CA PRO A 363 6.33 -17.15 -12.73
C PRO A 363 7.04 -16.77 -11.43
N TYR A 364 6.22 -16.57 -10.41
CA TYR A 364 6.58 -16.34 -9.01
C TYR A 364 7.61 -17.38 -8.54
N LEU A 365 8.55 -16.96 -7.69
CA LEU A 365 9.63 -17.80 -7.16
C LEU A 365 9.13 -19.13 -6.55
N GLU A 366 7.87 -19.14 -6.08
CA GLU A 366 7.15 -20.30 -5.54
C GLU A 366 6.94 -21.43 -6.57
N ASP A 367 6.78 -21.12 -7.86
CA ASP A 367 6.58 -22.12 -8.91
C ASP A 367 7.90 -22.70 -9.45
N PHE A 368 9.03 -22.08 -9.09
CA PHE A 368 10.34 -22.48 -9.59
C PHE A 368 10.93 -23.68 -8.85
N PHE A 369 10.63 -23.77 -7.56
CA PHE A 369 11.06 -24.84 -6.68
C PHE A 369 9.96 -25.88 -6.58
N VAL A 370 10.33 -27.14 -6.75
CA VAL A 370 9.41 -28.26 -6.69
C VAL A 370 9.91 -29.30 -5.70
N ASP A 371 8.95 -29.84 -4.98
CA ASP A 371 9.12 -30.90 -4.00
C ASP A 371 7.86 -31.79 -4.03
N ASN A 372 7.98 -33.07 -3.70
CA ASN A 372 6.87 -34.03 -3.71
C ASN A 372 5.84 -33.76 -2.62
N CYS A 373 6.25 -33.18 -1.49
CA CYS A 373 5.40 -32.80 -0.38
C CYS A 373 5.08 -31.30 -0.36
N GLY A 374 5.81 -30.51 -1.14
CA GLY A 374 5.55 -29.09 -1.34
C GLY A 374 6.55 -28.21 -0.60
N ILE A 375 6.55 -26.92 -0.92
CA ILE A 375 7.50 -25.94 -0.37
C ILE A 375 6.86 -25.17 0.79
N SER A 376 7.53 -25.13 1.93
CA SER A 376 7.08 -24.40 3.13
C SER A 376 7.59 -22.96 3.14
N SER A 377 8.87 -22.75 2.83
CA SER A 377 9.45 -21.41 2.77
C SER A 377 10.58 -21.29 1.76
N ILE A 378 10.75 -20.06 1.27
CA ILE A 378 11.84 -19.65 0.38
C ILE A 378 12.46 -18.39 0.97
N GLU A 379 13.69 -18.50 1.45
CA GLU A 379 14.38 -17.44 2.19
C GLU A 379 15.68 -17.06 1.45
N PRO A 380 15.70 -15.94 0.72
CA PRO A 380 16.93 -15.43 0.10
C PRO A 380 17.87 -14.84 1.15
N SER A 381 19.18 -15.05 1.00
CA SER A 381 20.21 -14.52 1.90
C SER A 381 20.30 -12.99 1.87
N GLN A 382 19.77 -12.37 0.82
CA GLN A 382 19.68 -10.95 0.64
C GLN A 382 18.46 -10.65 -0.22
N SER A 383 17.60 -9.75 0.26
CA SER A 383 16.37 -9.31 -0.41
C SER A 383 16.34 -7.81 -0.67
N VAL A 384 17.39 -7.09 -0.27
CA VAL A 384 17.52 -5.64 -0.43
C VAL A 384 18.85 -5.36 -1.11
N PHE A 385 18.78 -4.66 -2.23
CA PHE A 385 19.92 -4.20 -3.01
C PHE A 385 19.93 -2.67 -3.01
N THR A 386 21.12 -2.10 -3.05
CA THR A 386 21.33 -0.65 -3.13
C THR A 386 22.04 -0.31 -4.44
N CYS A 387 22.03 0.96 -4.81
CA CYS A 387 22.72 1.46 -6.00
C CYS A 387 24.23 1.21 -6.05
N LEU A 388 24.87 0.94 -4.92
CA LEU A 388 26.29 0.55 -4.87
C LEU A 388 26.51 -0.92 -5.29
N ASP A 389 25.43 -1.69 -5.39
CA ASP A 389 25.42 -3.10 -5.76
C ASP A 389 25.15 -3.27 -7.28
N GLY A 390 25.44 -2.28 -8.13
CA GLY A 390 25.31 -2.42 -9.58
C GLY A 390 26.12 -3.60 -10.15
N GLY A 391 25.58 -4.28 -11.16
CA GLY A 391 26.21 -5.44 -11.82
C GLY A 391 25.64 -6.80 -11.42
N THR A 392 26.38 -7.87 -11.71
CA THR A 392 25.95 -9.25 -11.44
C THR A 392 26.35 -9.71 -10.05
N HIS A 393 25.36 -10.12 -9.24
CA HIS A 393 25.55 -10.68 -7.91
C HIS A 393 25.08 -12.13 -7.82
N THR A 394 25.61 -12.87 -6.86
CA THR A 394 25.13 -14.21 -6.53
C THR A 394 24.60 -14.24 -5.10
N ILE A 395 23.35 -14.64 -4.93
CA ILE A 395 22.74 -14.85 -3.61
C ILE A 395 22.53 -16.34 -3.34
N GLN A 396 22.47 -16.69 -2.06
CA GLN A 396 22.02 -18.01 -1.64
C GLN A 396 20.51 -17.96 -1.39
N ILE A 397 19.79 -18.95 -1.88
CA ILE A 397 18.35 -19.09 -1.63
C ILE A 397 18.18 -20.39 -0.85
N MET A 398 17.73 -20.26 0.40
CA MET A 398 17.40 -21.40 1.24
C MET A 398 15.95 -21.78 0.98
N VAL A 399 15.71 -23.02 0.60
CA VAL A 399 14.38 -23.57 0.36
C VAL A 399 14.13 -24.69 1.35
N ILE A 400 13.00 -24.61 2.05
CA ILE A 400 12.58 -25.57 3.06
C ILE A 400 11.22 -26.13 2.62
N ASP A 401 11.09 -27.46 2.55
CA ASP A 401 9.80 -28.12 2.29
C ASP A 401 8.91 -28.20 3.56
N GLU A 402 7.69 -28.73 3.38
CA GLU A 402 6.74 -28.96 4.48
C GLU A 402 7.22 -29.98 5.54
N ASN A 403 8.27 -30.74 5.22
CA ASN A 403 8.88 -31.79 6.03
C ASN A 403 10.25 -31.38 6.61
N ASN A 404 10.60 -30.09 6.54
CA ASN A 404 11.84 -29.49 6.99
C ASN A 404 13.13 -29.99 6.29
N ASN A 405 13.06 -30.60 5.10
CA ASN A 405 14.29 -30.84 4.33
C ASN A 405 14.72 -29.50 3.71
N VAL A 406 16.04 -29.28 3.70
CA VAL A 406 16.64 -27.99 3.33
C VAL A 406 17.52 -28.16 2.10
N ALA A 407 17.28 -27.35 1.08
CA ALA A 407 18.15 -27.20 -0.08
C ALA A 407 18.65 -25.75 -0.20
N ILE A 408 19.89 -25.58 -0.67
CA ILE A 408 20.48 -24.26 -0.92
C ILE A 408 20.80 -24.14 -2.40
N PHE A 409 20.21 -23.12 -3.03
CA PHE A 409 20.44 -22.78 -4.42
C PHE A 409 21.21 -21.48 -4.56
N ILE A 410 21.84 -21.29 -5.72
CA ILE A 410 22.52 -20.05 -6.07
C ILE A 410 21.68 -19.34 -7.12
N GLY A 411 21.19 -18.15 -6.77
CA GLY A 411 20.52 -17.24 -7.69
C GLY A 411 21.50 -16.22 -8.24
N VAL A 412 21.43 -15.97 -9.54
CA VAL A 412 22.17 -14.87 -10.19
C VAL A 412 21.23 -13.68 -10.33
N ILE A 413 21.68 -12.53 -9.86
CA ILE A 413 20.94 -11.28 -9.92
C ILE A 413 21.68 -10.35 -10.86
N ASN A 414 20.98 -9.78 -11.84
CA ASN A 414 21.50 -8.70 -12.65
C ASN A 414 20.77 -7.42 -12.27
N LEU A 415 21.51 -6.41 -11.81
CA LEU A 415 21.01 -5.07 -11.56
C LEU A 415 21.50 -4.17 -12.69
N ASN A 416 20.62 -3.86 -13.63
CA ASN A 416 20.88 -2.96 -14.75
C ASN A 416 20.09 -1.68 -14.56
N ASP A 417 20.81 -0.58 -14.30
CA ASP A 417 20.24 0.76 -14.35
C ASP A 417 20.13 1.20 -15.80
N VAL A 418 18.90 1.48 -16.24
CA VAL A 418 18.53 1.89 -17.59
C VAL A 418 17.96 3.30 -17.64
N ASN A 419 17.86 3.97 -16.48
CA ASN A 419 17.30 5.30 -16.42
C ASN A 419 18.42 6.32 -16.54
N PRO A 420 18.32 7.28 -17.47
CA PRO A 420 19.24 8.41 -17.49
C PRO A 420 18.96 9.37 -16.32
N PRO A 421 19.98 10.08 -15.81
CA PRO A 421 19.82 11.09 -14.75
C PRO A 421 18.77 12.15 -15.09
N GLU A 422 18.06 12.68 -14.07
CA GLU A 422 17.09 13.76 -14.23
C GLU A 422 17.62 15.10 -13.71
N PHE A 423 17.58 16.15 -14.53
CA PHE A 423 17.96 17.50 -14.09
C PHE A 423 16.86 18.14 -13.23
N THR A 424 17.12 18.31 -11.93
CA THR A 424 16.24 19.03 -11.00
C THR A 424 16.39 20.55 -11.11
N THR A 425 17.55 21.02 -11.55
CA THR A 425 17.79 22.43 -11.86
C THR A 425 18.58 22.53 -13.17
N CYS A 426 17.90 23.02 -14.22
CA CYS A 426 18.48 23.37 -15.50
C CYS A 426 17.95 24.75 -15.91
N PRO A 427 18.79 25.79 -16.02
CA PRO A 427 18.38 27.08 -16.56
C PRO A 427 17.87 26.91 -18.00
N SER A 428 17.04 27.85 -18.49
CA SER A 428 16.63 27.88 -19.91
C SER A 428 17.40 28.94 -20.69
N VAL A 429 17.40 30.17 -20.18
CA VAL A 429 18.21 31.30 -20.65
C VAL A 429 18.65 32.11 -19.44
N ILE A 430 19.90 32.59 -19.47
CA ILE A 430 20.42 33.55 -18.50
C ILE A 430 20.85 34.80 -19.27
N THR A 431 20.23 35.94 -18.97
CA THR A 431 20.57 37.23 -19.58
C THR A 431 21.27 38.12 -18.57
N ALA A 432 22.39 38.74 -18.95
CA ALA A 432 23.11 39.68 -18.09
C ALA A 432 23.70 40.84 -18.92
N GLU A 433 23.74 42.03 -18.31
CA GLU A 433 24.23 43.26 -18.94
C GLU A 433 25.76 43.39 -18.85
N GLY A 434 26.41 43.78 -19.94
CA GLY A 434 27.83 44.18 -19.96
C GLY A 434 28.61 43.58 -21.12
N CYS A 435 29.93 43.74 -21.12
CA CYS A 435 30.78 43.38 -22.26
C CYS A 435 31.58 42.08 -22.02
N ASN A 436 31.78 41.77 -20.74
CA ASN A 436 32.49 40.59 -20.25
C ASN A 436 32.03 40.36 -18.80
N ASN A 437 30.82 39.80 -18.62
CA ASN A 437 30.17 39.71 -17.31
C ASN A 437 30.35 38.32 -16.69
N ALA A 438 30.66 38.28 -15.39
CA ALA A 438 30.75 37.06 -14.61
C ALA A 438 29.34 36.49 -14.37
N VAL A 439 29.00 35.41 -15.06
CA VAL A 439 27.69 34.76 -14.90
C VAL A 439 27.82 33.52 -14.03
N THR A 440 27.07 33.51 -12.93
CA THR A 440 26.93 32.31 -12.10
C THR A 440 25.63 31.61 -12.45
N TYR A 441 25.74 30.31 -12.66
CA TYR A 441 24.61 29.41 -12.88
C TYR A 441 24.78 28.16 -12.01
N GLN A 442 23.66 27.51 -11.70
CA GLN A 442 23.65 26.28 -10.94
C GLN A 442 22.92 25.23 -11.77
N VAL A 443 23.56 24.09 -11.91
CA VAL A 443 22.99 22.90 -12.52
C VAL A 443 23.00 21.82 -11.46
N ALA A 444 21.87 21.15 -11.28
CA ALA A 444 21.82 19.96 -10.45
C ALA A 444 21.03 18.90 -11.21
N ALA A 445 21.61 17.71 -11.25
CA ALA A 445 20.92 16.51 -11.63
C ALA A 445 20.83 15.61 -10.41
N THR A 446 19.69 14.95 -10.29
CA THR A 446 19.51 13.85 -9.37
C THR A 446 19.30 12.62 -10.21
N ASP A 447 19.75 11.53 -9.67
CA ASP A 447 19.50 10.22 -10.20
C ASP A 447 18.96 9.38 -9.05
N ASP A 448 18.22 8.33 -9.37
CA ASP A 448 17.65 7.42 -8.37
C ASP A 448 18.73 6.87 -7.41
N CYS A 449 19.98 6.82 -7.88
CA CYS A 449 21.15 6.37 -7.16
C CYS A 449 22.03 7.45 -6.51
N ASN A 450 21.58 8.71 -6.48
CA ASN A 450 22.21 9.85 -5.79
C ASN A 450 23.65 10.19 -6.19
N ILE A 451 24.25 9.52 -7.18
CA ILE A 451 25.61 9.80 -7.65
C ILE A 451 25.56 10.09 -9.14
N VAL A 452 25.67 11.37 -9.46
CA VAL A 452 25.73 11.88 -10.82
C VAL A 452 27.02 12.66 -10.97
N ASN A 453 27.86 12.30 -11.93
CA ASN A 453 28.94 13.18 -12.36
C ASN A 453 28.35 14.27 -13.26
N LEU A 454 28.69 15.52 -12.99
CA LEU A 454 28.25 16.66 -13.78
C LEU A 454 29.45 17.24 -14.53
N ASP A 455 29.52 16.95 -15.83
CA ASP A 455 30.59 17.41 -16.70
C ASP A 455 30.11 18.54 -17.61
N LEU A 456 30.86 19.65 -17.61
CA LEU A 456 30.68 20.72 -18.58
C LEU A 456 31.25 20.26 -19.92
N THR A 457 30.38 19.92 -20.87
CA THR A 457 30.79 19.39 -22.18
C THR A 457 30.93 20.48 -23.24
N GLU A 458 30.18 21.58 -23.12
CA GLU A 458 30.32 22.77 -23.97
C GLU A 458 30.05 24.06 -23.17
N GLY A 459 30.69 25.16 -23.55
CA GLY A 459 30.55 26.48 -22.90
C GLY A 459 31.64 26.79 -21.88
N LEU A 460 31.34 27.72 -20.96
CA LEU A 460 32.27 28.19 -19.91
C LEU A 460 31.72 27.85 -18.52
N PRO A 461 32.58 27.52 -17.53
CA PRO A 461 32.12 27.12 -16.20
C PRO A 461 31.46 28.27 -15.43
N SER A 462 30.54 27.92 -14.52
CA SER A 462 29.85 28.88 -13.66
C SER A 462 30.81 29.81 -12.92
N GLY A 463 30.53 31.10 -12.96
CA GLY A 463 31.37 32.17 -12.42
C GLY A 463 32.43 32.71 -13.39
N SER A 464 32.54 32.15 -14.60
CA SER A 464 33.40 32.69 -15.66
C SER A 464 32.83 33.98 -16.24
N ASN A 465 33.70 34.79 -16.85
CA ASN A 465 33.25 35.93 -17.63
C ASN A 465 32.82 35.46 -19.02
N PHE A 466 31.57 35.72 -19.37
CA PHE A 466 31.01 35.43 -20.69
C PHE A 466 31.17 36.65 -21.60
N PRO A 467 31.60 36.46 -22.87
CA PRO A 467 31.73 37.54 -23.83
C PRO A 467 30.34 38.03 -24.30
N LEU A 468 30.28 39.26 -24.80
CA LEU A 468 29.09 39.83 -25.43
C LEU A 468 28.52 38.91 -26.52
N GLY A 469 27.20 38.72 -26.53
CA GLY A 469 26.47 37.82 -27.41
C GLY A 469 26.01 36.53 -26.73
N THR A 470 25.65 35.53 -27.52
CA THR A 470 25.13 34.25 -27.03
C THR A 470 26.23 33.22 -26.89
N THR A 471 26.33 32.60 -25.71
CA THR A 471 27.16 31.41 -25.46
C THR A 471 26.27 30.23 -25.08
N ASP A 472 26.35 29.14 -25.84
CA ASP A 472 25.68 27.89 -25.50
C ASP A 472 26.47 27.18 -24.39
N VAL A 473 25.77 26.72 -23.36
CA VAL A 473 26.31 25.94 -22.26
C VAL A 473 25.60 24.60 -22.22
N VAL A 474 26.38 23.52 -22.29
CA VAL A 474 25.88 22.15 -22.23
C VAL A 474 26.58 21.44 -21.09
N VAL A 475 25.77 20.92 -20.16
CA VAL A 475 26.24 20.09 -19.06
C VAL A 475 25.65 18.69 -19.25
N THR A 476 26.52 17.70 -19.24
CA THR A 476 26.14 16.29 -19.29
C THR A 476 26.21 15.70 -17.88
N ALA A 477 25.10 15.12 -17.46
CA ALA A 477 24.99 14.30 -16.26
C ALA A 477 25.19 12.84 -16.67
N THR A 478 26.12 12.15 -16.02
CA THR A 478 26.34 10.71 -16.20
C THR A 478 26.19 10.03 -14.86
N ASP A 479 25.35 9.00 -14.78
CA ASP A 479 25.24 8.15 -13.59
C ASP A 479 26.41 7.15 -13.49
N PHE A 480 26.35 6.26 -12.50
CA PHE A 480 27.35 5.22 -12.28
C PHE A 480 27.25 4.05 -13.27
N ALA A 481 26.07 3.84 -13.88
CA ALA A 481 25.83 2.81 -14.90
C ALA A 481 26.25 3.24 -16.31
N GLY A 482 26.54 4.53 -16.49
CA GLY A 482 26.93 5.14 -17.75
C GLY A 482 25.75 5.64 -18.59
N ASN A 483 24.54 5.78 -18.04
CA ASN A 483 23.48 6.48 -18.76
C ASN A 483 23.72 7.99 -18.69
N GLU A 484 23.37 8.68 -19.77
CA GLU A 484 23.67 10.11 -19.94
C GLU A 484 22.38 10.92 -20.14
N ALA A 485 22.34 12.09 -19.51
CA ALA A 485 21.36 13.13 -19.76
C ALA A 485 22.04 14.48 -19.97
N THR A 486 21.47 15.33 -20.81
CA THR A 486 22.05 16.64 -21.15
C THR A 486 21.13 17.79 -20.77
N CYS A 487 21.65 18.78 -20.06
CA CYS A 487 21.03 20.09 -19.84
C CYS A 487 21.73 21.13 -20.73
N SER A 488 20.96 21.75 -21.62
CA SER A 488 21.45 22.80 -22.53
C SER A 488 20.72 24.12 -22.28
N PHE A 489 21.47 25.20 -22.13
CA PHE A 489 20.93 26.54 -21.96
C PHE A 489 21.84 27.60 -22.56
N VAL A 490 21.30 28.80 -22.80
CA VAL A 490 22.05 29.90 -23.40
C VAL A 490 22.33 30.97 -22.35
N VAL A 491 23.58 31.42 -22.29
CA VAL A 491 23.95 32.66 -21.61
C VAL A 491 24.01 33.77 -22.65
N ASN A 492 23.13 34.76 -22.53
CA ASN A 492 23.06 35.91 -23.42
C ASN A 492 23.59 37.15 -22.70
N ILE A 493 24.78 37.60 -23.09
CA ILE A 493 25.33 38.85 -22.62
C ILE A 493 24.90 39.94 -23.60
N VAL A 494 24.09 40.87 -23.13
CA VAL A 494 23.60 42.00 -23.90
C VAL A 494 24.20 43.29 -23.39
N ASP A 495 24.18 44.29 -24.23
CA ASP A 495 24.57 45.64 -23.90
C ASP A 495 23.41 46.57 -24.24
N GLU A 496 22.63 46.93 -23.21
CA GLU A 496 21.52 47.90 -23.30
C GLU A 496 21.95 49.32 -22.92
N THR A 497 23.24 49.56 -22.65
CA THR A 497 23.70 50.86 -22.18
C THR A 497 23.98 51.76 -23.38
N ALA A 498 23.23 52.86 -23.52
CA ALA A 498 23.49 53.81 -24.60
C ALA A 498 24.80 54.60 -24.39
N PRO A 499 25.50 54.99 -25.47
CA PRO A 499 26.72 55.80 -25.39
C PRO A 499 26.49 57.12 -24.64
N VAL A 500 27.49 57.59 -23.90
CA VAL A 500 27.39 58.86 -23.15
C VAL A 500 28.32 59.91 -23.76
N PHE A 501 27.78 61.08 -24.11
CA PHE A 501 28.58 62.21 -24.60
C PHE A 501 29.45 62.80 -23.48
N ALA A 502 30.77 62.70 -23.62
CA ALA A 502 31.75 63.39 -22.79
C ALA A 502 31.89 64.87 -23.18
N THR A 503 31.73 65.19 -24.47
CA THR A 503 31.68 66.58 -24.96
C THR A 503 30.54 66.76 -25.96
N CYS A 504 29.61 67.67 -25.62
CA CYS A 504 28.54 68.15 -26.48
C CYS A 504 28.55 69.69 -26.44
N PRO A 505 28.67 70.40 -27.58
CA PRO A 505 28.71 71.85 -27.61
C PRO A 505 27.44 72.47 -27.02
N SER A 506 27.56 73.64 -26.39
CA SER A 506 26.40 74.48 -26.04
C SER A 506 25.96 75.32 -27.23
N SER A 507 24.67 75.65 -27.31
CA SER A 507 24.17 76.60 -28.31
C SER A 507 24.91 77.94 -28.20
N THR A 508 25.24 78.54 -29.35
CA THR A 508 26.03 79.78 -29.42
C THR A 508 25.49 80.73 -30.47
N THR A 509 25.88 82.01 -30.37
CA THR A 509 25.62 83.04 -31.36
C THR A 509 26.94 83.48 -31.97
N ILE A 510 27.01 83.52 -33.30
CA ILE A 510 28.17 84.02 -34.07
C ILE A 510 27.73 85.23 -34.90
N ASP A 511 28.69 86.13 -35.19
CA ASP A 511 28.42 87.31 -36.00
C ASP A 511 28.12 86.87 -37.44
N PHE A 512 27.14 87.53 -38.07
CA PHE A 512 26.85 87.37 -39.50
C PHE A 512 28.07 87.55 -40.41
N CYS A 513 29.10 88.28 -39.95
CA CYS A 513 30.33 88.50 -40.70
C CYS A 513 31.39 87.38 -40.53
N ASP A 514 31.21 86.47 -39.57
CA ASP A 514 32.07 85.31 -39.29
C ASP A 514 31.20 84.03 -39.30
N ASP A 515 30.63 83.72 -40.47
CA ASP A 515 29.60 82.69 -40.65
C ASP A 515 30.12 81.24 -40.59
N VAL A 516 31.42 81.02 -40.39
CA VAL A 516 32.02 79.67 -40.24
C VAL A 516 32.10 79.26 -38.77
N PHE A 517 31.54 78.09 -38.43
CA PHE A 517 31.57 77.56 -37.06
C PHE A 517 32.13 76.14 -36.98
N GLU A 518 33.16 75.96 -36.15
CA GLU A 518 33.76 74.66 -35.83
C GLU A 518 33.28 74.14 -34.48
N TYR A 519 32.92 72.86 -34.43
CA TYR A 519 32.53 72.13 -33.23
C TYR A 519 33.09 70.70 -33.20
N THR A 520 33.18 70.12 -32.01
CA THR A 520 33.60 68.74 -31.79
C THR A 520 32.60 68.03 -30.87
N VAL A 521 32.34 66.75 -31.15
CA VAL A 521 31.53 65.87 -30.31
C VAL A 521 32.35 64.64 -29.95
N LEU A 522 32.21 64.15 -28.72
CA LEU A 522 32.89 62.95 -28.23
C LEU A 522 31.94 62.21 -27.31
N ALA A 523 31.66 60.95 -27.62
CA ALA A 523 30.92 60.02 -26.79
C ALA A 523 31.79 58.80 -26.47
N THR A 524 31.58 58.25 -25.29
CA THR A 524 32.22 57.01 -24.83
C THR A 524 31.12 56.04 -24.43
N ASP A 525 31.32 54.79 -24.78
CA ASP A 525 30.47 53.70 -24.37
C ASP A 525 31.22 52.72 -23.46
N ASN A 526 30.51 51.95 -22.66
CA ASN A 526 31.08 51.00 -21.70
C ASN A 526 31.66 49.74 -22.37
N CYS A 527 31.18 49.38 -23.57
CA CYS A 527 31.44 48.09 -24.20
C CYS A 527 32.07 48.17 -25.58
N GLN A 528 31.77 49.20 -26.38
CA GLN A 528 32.21 49.25 -27.77
C GLN A 528 32.72 50.62 -28.23
N GLU A 529 33.36 50.63 -29.41
CA GLU A 529 33.66 51.87 -30.11
C GLU A 529 32.37 52.53 -30.62
N VAL A 530 32.31 53.85 -30.47
CA VAL A 530 31.12 54.66 -30.80
C VAL A 530 31.29 55.27 -32.18
N ASN A 531 30.28 55.08 -33.04
CA ASN A 531 30.20 55.71 -34.35
C ASN A 531 29.30 56.96 -34.31
N TYR A 532 29.63 57.98 -35.09
CA TYR A 532 28.90 59.26 -35.11
C TYR A 532 28.13 59.46 -36.41
N VAL A 533 26.88 59.91 -36.30
CA VAL A 533 26.03 60.21 -37.45
C VAL A 533 25.45 61.62 -37.30
N LEU A 534 25.78 62.53 -38.21
CA LEU A 534 25.12 63.84 -38.31
C LEU A 534 23.71 63.62 -38.87
N THR A 535 22.69 63.75 -38.03
CA THR A 535 21.29 63.48 -38.42
C THR A 535 20.57 64.73 -38.92
N GLN A 536 20.99 65.91 -38.47
CA GLN A 536 20.45 67.19 -38.92
C GLN A 536 21.43 68.34 -38.66
N GLY A 537 21.43 69.36 -39.52
CA GLY A 537 22.30 70.53 -39.43
C GLY A 537 23.47 70.49 -40.41
N LEU A 538 24.52 71.24 -40.11
CA LEU A 538 25.71 71.34 -40.96
C LEU A 538 26.94 70.75 -40.26
N PRO A 539 27.88 70.12 -41.00
CA PRO A 539 29.10 69.58 -40.41
C PRO A 539 29.99 70.69 -39.85
N SER A 540 30.83 70.34 -38.87
CA SER A 540 31.81 71.24 -38.28
C SER A 540 32.71 71.90 -39.35
N GLY A 541 32.92 73.21 -39.23
CA GLY A 541 33.70 74.02 -40.18
C GLY A 541 32.91 74.52 -41.38
N SER A 542 31.59 74.33 -41.41
CA SER A 542 30.72 74.87 -42.47
C SER A 542 30.38 76.34 -42.26
N VAL A 543 29.99 76.99 -43.36
CA VAL A 543 29.30 78.29 -43.35
C VAL A 543 27.84 78.09 -42.93
N PHE A 544 27.41 78.76 -41.87
CA PHE A 544 26.07 78.74 -41.33
C PHE A 544 25.22 79.89 -41.91
N PRO A 545 24.00 79.61 -42.40
CA PRO A 545 23.15 80.65 -42.96
C PRO A 545 22.63 81.61 -41.85
N PRO A 546 22.23 82.84 -42.23
CA PRO A 546 21.63 83.80 -41.31
C PRO A 546 20.41 83.21 -40.58
N GLY A 547 20.30 83.49 -39.28
CA GLY A 547 19.29 82.90 -38.41
C GLY A 547 19.79 81.69 -37.62
N THR A 548 18.88 80.85 -37.13
CA THR A 548 19.22 79.74 -36.22
C THR A 548 19.27 78.42 -36.98
N THR A 549 20.44 77.76 -36.96
CA THR A 549 20.61 76.39 -37.44
C THR A 549 20.72 75.43 -36.25
N HIS A 550 19.85 74.42 -36.20
CA HIS A 550 19.95 73.34 -35.23
C HIS A 550 20.82 72.20 -35.76
N VAL A 551 21.76 71.73 -34.93
CA VAL A 551 22.65 70.61 -35.22
C VAL A 551 22.33 69.45 -34.28
N PHE A 552 22.16 68.27 -34.85
CA PHE A 552 21.91 67.01 -34.14
C PHE A 552 22.91 65.97 -34.60
N VAL A 553 23.65 65.40 -33.65
CA VAL A 553 24.60 64.31 -33.89
C VAL A 553 24.27 63.14 -32.99
N ASP A 554 24.01 61.99 -33.61
CA ASP A 554 23.78 60.73 -32.90
C ASP A 554 25.10 59.98 -32.72
N ALA A 555 25.29 59.43 -31.53
CA ALA A 555 26.31 58.45 -31.19
C ALA A 555 25.64 57.08 -31.11
N VAL A 556 26.19 56.11 -31.85
CA VAL A 556 25.68 54.73 -31.90
C VAL A 556 26.82 53.79 -31.52
N ASP A 557 26.65 52.98 -30.48
CA ASP A 557 27.60 51.89 -30.19
C ASP A 557 27.42 50.74 -31.20
N GLY A 558 28.32 49.76 -31.19
CA GLY A 558 28.17 48.60 -32.08
C GLY A 558 27.18 47.54 -31.60
N SER A 559 26.51 47.74 -30.45
CA SER A 559 25.35 46.96 -29.99
C SER A 559 24.02 47.54 -30.54
N GLY A 560 24.07 48.77 -31.09
CA GLY A 560 22.95 49.47 -31.71
C GLY A 560 22.23 50.44 -30.78
N ASN A 561 22.70 50.69 -29.56
CA ASN A 561 22.10 51.70 -28.70
C ASN A 561 22.53 53.10 -29.16
N THR A 562 21.62 54.05 -29.05
CA THR A 562 21.77 55.41 -29.60
C THR A 562 21.60 56.48 -28.53
N SER A 563 22.46 57.50 -28.55
CA SER A 563 22.24 58.76 -27.83
C SER A 563 22.45 59.97 -28.74
N THR A 564 21.79 61.09 -28.45
CA THR A 564 21.79 62.28 -29.32
C THR A 564 22.37 63.50 -28.58
N CYS A 565 23.34 64.17 -29.21
CA CYS A 565 23.80 65.51 -28.82
C CYS A 565 23.13 66.55 -29.73
N SER A 566 22.62 67.64 -29.15
CA SER A 566 21.99 68.73 -29.92
C SER A 566 22.38 70.12 -29.41
N PHE A 567 22.59 71.04 -30.34
CA PHE A 567 22.88 72.45 -30.08
C PHE A 567 22.42 73.34 -31.24
N ALA A 568 22.38 74.65 -31.03
CA ALA A 568 22.00 75.63 -32.04
C ALA A 568 23.12 76.65 -32.30
N VAL A 569 23.31 77.00 -33.57
CA VAL A 569 24.20 78.10 -34.00
C VAL A 569 23.32 79.21 -34.55
N GLN A 570 23.32 80.37 -33.91
CA GLN A 570 22.58 81.55 -34.35
C GLN A 570 23.51 82.56 -35.01
N VAL A 571 23.24 82.92 -36.25
CA VAL A 571 23.99 83.91 -37.02
C VAL A 571 23.21 85.23 -37.05
N ALA A 572 23.72 86.30 -36.42
CA ALA A 572 23.04 87.60 -36.30
C ALA A 572 24.03 88.80 -36.29
N PRO A 573 23.63 90.01 -36.75
CA PRO A 573 24.51 91.18 -36.73
C PRO A 573 24.75 91.70 -35.31
N SER A 574 25.95 92.24 -35.07
CA SER A 574 26.40 92.75 -33.76
C SER A 574 25.98 94.20 -33.44
N TRP A 575 25.26 94.86 -34.36
CA TRP A 575 24.71 96.23 -34.22
C TRP A 575 23.42 96.41 -35.04
N SER A 576 22.64 97.45 -34.72
CA SER A 576 21.34 97.74 -35.37
C SER A 576 21.15 99.22 -35.73
N LEU A 577 20.50 99.45 -36.87
CA LEU A 577 20.06 100.75 -37.41
C LEU A 577 18.54 100.93 -37.26
N GLY A 578 18.10 102.11 -36.83
CA GLY A 578 16.68 102.48 -36.75
C GLY A 578 16.45 103.98 -36.88
N ILE A 579 15.17 104.40 -36.84
CA ILE A 579 14.77 105.82 -36.88
C ILE A 579 14.55 106.30 -35.44
N LEU A 580 15.17 107.43 -35.08
CA LEU A 580 14.99 108.09 -33.78
C LEU A 580 13.77 109.00 -33.79
N ASP A 581 13.64 109.85 -34.81
CA ASP A 581 12.61 110.89 -34.92
C ASP A 581 12.47 111.36 -36.37
N MET A 582 11.29 111.86 -36.75
CA MET A 582 11.04 112.46 -38.07
C MET A 582 9.91 113.48 -38.00
N GLY A 583 9.93 114.47 -38.89
CA GLY A 583 8.88 115.48 -39.03
C GLY A 583 8.56 115.77 -40.49
N GLU A 584 7.27 115.82 -40.78
CA GLU A 584 6.74 116.05 -42.12
C GLU A 584 6.65 117.54 -42.46
N PRO A 585 6.95 117.95 -43.70
CA PRO A 585 6.89 119.35 -44.09
C PRO A 585 5.46 119.89 -44.26
N CYS A 586 5.27 121.17 -43.95
CA CYS A 586 4.02 121.88 -44.22
C CYS A 586 3.75 122.01 -45.73
N PHE A 587 2.48 122.10 -46.13
CA PHE A 587 2.09 122.27 -47.54
C PHE A 587 2.84 123.43 -48.22
N GLY A 588 3.60 123.12 -49.27
CA GLY A 588 4.39 124.05 -50.04
C GLY A 588 5.72 124.50 -49.39
N GLU A 589 6.13 123.90 -48.27
CA GLU A 589 7.39 124.20 -47.58
C GLU A 589 8.37 123.00 -47.59
N ASP A 590 9.66 123.27 -47.41
CA ASP A 590 10.72 122.24 -47.34
C ASP A 590 11.26 122.11 -45.90
N ASN A 591 10.39 122.05 -44.89
CA ASN A 591 10.78 122.16 -43.47
C ASN A 591 10.79 120.82 -42.71
N GLY A 592 10.74 119.67 -43.40
CA GLY A 592 10.79 118.33 -42.79
C GLY A 592 12.17 117.91 -42.27
N PHE A 593 12.24 116.82 -41.49
CA PHE A 593 13.50 116.28 -40.95
C PHE A 593 13.48 114.78 -40.67
N ILE A 594 14.65 114.12 -40.64
CA ILE A 594 14.84 112.70 -40.28
C ILE A 594 16.06 112.56 -39.35
N ARG A 595 15.94 111.77 -38.28
CA ARG A 595 17.02 111.44 -37.32
C ARG A 595 17.13 109.94 -37.14
N LEU A 596 18.34 109.38 -37.19
CA LEU A 596 18.59 107.95 -37.02
C LEU A 596 19.05 107.59 -35.60
N ASN A 597 18.82 106.33 -35.20
CA ASN A 597 19.33 105.73 -33.97
C ASN A 597 20.23 104.54 -34.31
N LEU A 598 21.47 104.57 -33.85
CA LEU A 598 22.47 103.51 -34.02
C LEU A 598 22.81 102.91 -32.66
N THR A 599 22.59 101.60 -32.48
CA THR A 599 22.85 100.90 -31.20
C THR A 599 23.72 99.65 -31.38
N GLY A 600 24.68 99.43 -30.48
CA GLY A 600 25.60 98.27 -30.51
C GLY A 600 27.08 98.69 -30.47
N ASN A 601 27.99 97.74 -30.72
CA ASN A 601 29.44 97.98 -30.77
C ASN A 601 29.88 98.64 -32.10
N LEU A 602 29.32 99.81 -32.41
CA LEU A 602 29.64 100.63 -33.59
C LEU A 602 30.68 101.70 -33.24
N ASN A 603 31.95 101.31 -33.15
CA ASN A 603 33.02 102.27 -32.82
C ASN A 603 33.52 103.08 -34.04
N GLU A 604 33.28 102.58 -35.25
CA GLU A 604 33.57 103.25 -36.54
C GLU A 604 32.44 102.92 -37.53
N PHE A 605 31.86 103.93 -38.17
CA PHE A 605 30.85 103.76 -39.23
C PHE A 605 30.84 104.94 -40.20
N THR A 606 30.26 104.73 -41.38
CA THR A 606 29.97 105.80 -42.36
C THR A 606 28.51 105.73 -42.78
N ILE A 607 27.86 106.89 -42.94
CA ILE A 607 26.48 107.01 -43.45
C ILE A 607 26.51 107.67 -44.82
N ASN A 608 25.72 107.17 -45.76
CA ASN A 608 25.45 107.81 -47.04
C ASN A 608 23.94 107.95 -47.24
N TRP A 609 23.45 109.18 -47.34
CA TRP A 609 22.06 109.48 -47.69
C TRP A 609 21.85 109.62 -49.20
N SER A 610 20.65 109.27 -49.67
CA SER A 610 20.14 109.51 -51.03
C SER A 610 18.68 109.97 -50.94
N PRO A 611 18.21 110.93 -51.76
CA PRO A 611 18.94 111.63 -52.82
C PRO A 611 19.83 112.78 -52.33
N ILE A 612 19.78 113.14 -51.05
CA ILE A 612 20.59 114.23 -50.48
C ILE A 612 21.94 113.67 -50.02
N PRO A 613 23.07 114.14 -50.54
CA PRO A 613 24.37 113.70 -50.09
C PRO A 613 24.66 114.26 -48.69
N SER A 614 24.43 113.44 -47.67
CA SER A 614 24.78 113.71 -46.28
C SER A 614 25.41 112.47 -45.63
N ASN A 615 26.29 112.72 -44.66
CA ASN A 615 26.91 111.70 -43.79
C ASN A 615 26.53 111.89 -42.32
N ASP A 616 25.60 112.79 -42.03
CA ASP A 616 25.11 113.05 -40.69
C ASP A 616 24.00 112.07 -40.31
N VAL A 617 23.87 111.83 -39.00
CA VAL A 617 22.81 110.98 -38.41
C VAL A 617 21.44 111.69 -38.44
N GLU A 618 21.45 113.02 -38.59
CA GLU A 618 20.29 113.90 -38.61
C GLU A 618 20.32 114.77 -39.87
N ILE A 619 19.19 114.89 -40.55
CA ILE A 619 19.02 115.73 -41.75
C ILE A 619 17.73 116.55 -41.63
N ASP A 620 17.81 117.86 -41.87
CA ASP A 620 16.71 118.83 -41.75
C ASP A 620 16.44 119.58 -43.07
N ASN A 621 15.35 120.35 -43.11
CA ASN A 621 14.87 121.13 -44.26
C ASN A 621 14.63 120.27 -45.51
N LEU A 622 13.88 119.20 -45.30
CA LEU A 622 13.59 118.21 -46.30
C LEU A 622 12.25 118.49 -46.99
N PRO A 623 12.20 118.54 -48.33
CA PRO A 623 10.94 118.44 -49.05
C PRO A 623 10.31 117.06 -48.86
N PRO A 624 9.01 116.90 -49.19
CA PRO A 624 8.39 115.58 -49.27
C PRO A 624 9.15 114.67 -50.25
N GLY A 625 9.36 113.42 -49.88
CA GLY A 625 10.08 112.45 -50.70
C GLY A 625 10.63 111.24 -49.96
N VAL A 626 11.23 110.31 -50.71
CA VAL A 626 11.85 109.10 -50.17
C VAL A 626 13.34 109.30 -50.00
N TYR A 627 13.82 109.00 -48.80
CA TYR A 627 15.20 109.09 -48.36
C TYR A 627 15.73 107.71 -47.98
N GLU A 628 16.95 107.40 -48.36
CA GLU A 628 17.62 106.15 -48.00
C GLU A 628 18.95 106.46 -47.31
N ALA A 629 19.18 105.86 -46.14
CA ALA A 629 20.46 105.88 -45.45
C ALA A 629 21.12 104.51 -45.52
N GLU A 630 22.31 104.47 -46.12
CA GLU A 630 23.22 103.32 -46.08
C GLU A 630 24.26 103.53 -44.98
N VAL A 631 24.31 102.62 -44.01
CA VAL A 631 25.28 102.64 -42.91
C VAL A 631 26.25 101.47 -43.05
N VAL A 632 27.53 101.78 -43.15
CA VAL A 632 28.62 100.80 -43.22
C VAL A 632 29.35 100.79 -41.88
N GLY A 633 29.30 99.66 -41.17
CA GLY A 633 29.95 99.43 -39.87
C GLY A 633 31.29 98.67 -39.97
N PRO A 634 31.84 98.19 -38.83
CA PRO A 634 33.09 97.43 -38.79
C PRO A 634 33.06 96.17 -39.68
N ASN A 635 34.23 95.78 -40.21
CA ASN A 635 34.41 94.64 -41.12
C ASN A 635 33.61 94.71 -42.45
N GLY A 636 33.09 95.90 -42.82
CA GLY A 636 32.37 96.11 -44.08
C GLY A 636 30.91 95.66 -44.05
N CYS A 637 30.34 95.47 -42.86
CA CYS A 637 28.93 95.14 -42.67
C CYS A 637 28.06 96.34 -43.07
N VAL A 638 27.08 96.15 -43.95
CA VAL A 638 26.20 97.22 -44.47
C VAL A 638 24.77 96.99 -44.02
N GLN A 639 24.12 98.01 -43.47
CA GLN A 639 22.67 98.06 -43.23
C GLN A 639 22.09 99.30 -43.91
N THR A 640 20.92 99.17 -44.54
CA THR A 640 20.20 100.29 -45.16
C THR A 640 18.84 100.50 -44.49
N ILE A 641 18.36 101.75 -44.49
CA ILE A 641 17.01 102.11 -44.06
C ILE A 641 16.41 103.14 -45.01
N GLN A 642 15.15 102.93 -45.40
CA GLN A 642 14.38 103.87 -46.23
C GLN A 642 13.31 104.56 -45.38
N VAL A 643 13.13 105.86 -45.61
CA VAL A 643 12.20 106.74 -44.90
C VAL A 643 11.48 107.57 -45.95
N GLU A 644 10.15 107.63 -45.88
CA GLU A 644 9.32 108.45 -46.75
C GLU A 644 8.75 109.60 -45.93
N LEU A 645 8.89 110.83 -46.44
CA LEU A 645 8.28 112.03 -45.88
C LEU A 645 7.13 112.48 -46.79
N ASP A 646 5.92 112.53 -46.24
CA ASP A 646 4.70 112.99 -46.89
C ASP A 646 4.45 114.50 -46.66
N GLU A 647 3.92 115.20 -47.66
CA GLU A 647 3.50 116.60 -47.49
C GLU A 647 2.23 116.72 -46.64
N LEU A 648 2.24 117.59 -45.63
CA LEU A 648 1.04 117.84 -44.83
C LEU A 648 -0.04 118.58 -45.65
N PRO A 649 -1.35 118.38 -45.36
CA PRO A 649 -2.43 119.02 -46.10
C PRO A 649 -2.42 120.56 -45.97
N GLU A 650 -2.86 121.26 -47.03
CA GLU A 650 -3.04 122.72 -47.00
C GLU A 650 -4.17 123.12 -46.03
N ILE A 651 -3.91 124.10 -45.14
CA ILE A 651 -4.93 124.65 -44.26
C ILE A 651 -5.86 125.58 -45.06
N GLN A 652 -7.11 125.15 -45.25
CA GLN A 652 -8.16 125.94 -45.90
C GLN A 652 -9.07 126.57 -44.83
N MET A 653 -9.36 127.87 -44.93
CA MET A 653 -10.23 128.60 -44.00
C MET A 653 -11.25 129.43 -44.79
N VAL A 654 -12.52 129.47 -44.35
CA VAL A 654 -13.63 130.17 -45.00
C VAL A 654 -14.47 130.95 -43.97
N VAL A 655 -15.00 132.11 -44.37
CA VAL A 655 -15.91 132.92 -43.55
C VAL A 655 -17.34 132.68 -44.01
N ASP A 656 -18.13 131.99 -43.19
CA ASP A 656 -19.42 131.42 -43.61
C ASP A 656 -20.59 132.42 -43.57
N THR A 657 -20.64 133.34 -42.58
CA THR A 657 -21.74 134.32 -42.50
C THR A 657 -21.36 135.53 -41.64
N VAL A 658 -21.73 136.73 -42.11
CA VAL A 658 -21.70 137.98 -41.32
C VAL A 658 -23.10 138.57 -41.23
N ILE A 659 -23.67 138.69 -40.02
CA ILE A 659 -25.00 139.32 -39.79
C ILE A 659 -24.89 140.31 -38.64
N HIS A 660 -25.56 141.47 -38.75
CA HIS A 660 -25.83 142.40 -37.65
C HIS A 660 -27.32 142.46 -37.34
N ASP A 661 -27.71 142.11 -36.11
CA ASP A 661 -29.10 142.14 -35.63
C ASP A 661 -29.42 143.46 -34.88
N MET A 662 -30.60 144.03 -35.05
CA MET A 662 -30.87 145.40 -34.61
C MET A 662 -31.13 145.54 -33.11
N SER A 663 -30.12 146.05 -32.41
CA SER A 663 -30.26 147.14 -31.45
C SER A 663 -28.88 147.78 -31.25
N ASN A 664 -28.82 148.95 -30.65
CA ASN A 664 -27.62 149.67 -30.22
C ASN A 664 -26.81 148.93 -29.12
N THR A 665 -26.59 147.64 -29.33
CA THR A 665 -25.91 146.66 -28.49
C THR A 665 -25.24 145.63 -29.43
N SER A 666 -23.98 145.28 -29.16
CA SER A 666 -23.14 144.36 -29.92
C SER A 666 -23.85 143.03 -30.28
N SER A 667 -24.28 142.87 -31.53
CA SER A 667 -25.12 141.75 -31.98
C SER A 667 -24.60 141.06 -33.25
N GLY A 668 -23.41 141.47 -33.73
CA GLY A 668 -22.80 140.87 -34.91
C GLY A 668 -22.39 139.43 -34.68
N ARG A 669 -22.26 138.63 -35.74
CA ARG A 669 -21.60 137.32 -35.68
C ARG A 669 -20.66 137.12 -36.87
N ILE A 670 -19.52 136.50 -36.62
CA ILE A 670 -18.59 136.00 -37.63
C ILE A 670 -18.39 134.52 -37.34
N LEU A 671 -18.77 133.66 -38.29
CA LEU A 671 -18.53 132.23 -38.21
C LEU A 671 -17.44 131.86 -39.20
N ILE A 672 -16.49 131.02 -38.78
CA ILE A 672 -15.47 130.46 -39.66
C ILE A 672 -15.54 128.95 -39.65
N SER A 673 -15.17 128.36 -40.77
CA SER A 673 -14.89 126.95 -40.87
C SER A 673 -13.52 126.75 -41.50
N PHE A 674 -12.79 125.75 -41.02
CA PHE A 674 -11.48 125.38 -41.56
C PHE A 674 -11.35 123.88 -41.72
N SER A 675 -10.49 123.46 -42.64
CA SER A 675 -10.18 122.05 -42.91
C SER A 675 -8.72 121.89 -43.31
N GLY A 676 -8.12 120.75 -42.99
CA GLY A 676 -6.74 120.43 -43.36
C GLY A 676 -5.69 120.70 -42.26
N ALA A 677 -6.05 121.37 -41.17
CA ALA A 677 -5.12 121.72 -40.09
C ALA A 677 -5.05 120.66 -38.96
N ALA A 678 -3.87 120.42 -38.42
CA ALA A 678 -3.63 119.46 -37.33
C ALA A 678 -3.96 120.04 -35.93
N THR A 679 -4.79 119.35 -35.15
CA THR A 679 -5.17 119.80 -33.80
C THR A 679 -4.13 119.44 -32.73
N PRO A 680 -4.00 120.21 -31.62
CA PRO A 680 -4.73 121.42 -31.29
C PRO A 680 -4.35 122.62 -32.17
N LEU A 681 -5.35 123.46 -32.44
CA LEU A 681 -5.20 124.66 -33.26
C LEU A 681 -5.16 125.90 -32.37
N THR A 682 -4.33 126.86 -32.72
CA THR A 682 -4.30 128.19 -32.12
C THR A 682 -4.99 129.16 -33.06
N ILE A 683 -6.10 129.77 -32.61
CA ILE A 683 -6.87 130.76 -33.36
C ILE A 683 -6.63 132.12 -32.72
N SER A 684 -6.35 133.15 -33.52
CA SER A 684 -6.17 134.52 -33.03
C SER A 684 -6.90 135.50 -33.90
N TRP A 685 -7.97 136.09 -33.37
CA TRP A 685 -8.76 137.15 -33.99
C TRP A 685 -8.24 138.54 -33.63
N TYR A 686 -8.31 139.45 -34.58
CA TYR A 686 -7.97 140.86 -34.41
C TYR A 686 -9.12 141.72 -34.94
N LEU A 687 -9.48 142.78 -34.21
CA LEU A 687 -10.42 143.83 -34.61
C LEU A 687 -9.65 145.12 -34.86
N ASP A 688 -9.72 145.65 -36.08
CA ASP A 688 -9.00 146.83 -36.55
C ASP A 688 -7.49 146.78 -36.20
N GLY A 689 -6.90 145.59 -36.32
CA GLY A 689 -5.48 145.31 -36.07
C GLY A 689 -5.11 145.08 -34.60
N THR A 690 -6.06 145.12 -33.66
CA THR A 690 -5.83 144.82 -32.24
C THR A 690 -6.39 143.46 -31.88
N PHE A 691 -5.64 142.65 -31.12
CA PHE A 691 -6.10 141.33 -30.69
C PHE A 691 -7.47 141.43 -30.00
N TYR A 692 -8.36 140.52 -30.36
CA TYR A 692 -9.75 140.53 -29.96
C TYR A 692 -10.17 139.26 -29.23
N SER A 693 -9.86 138.08 -29.77
CA SER A 693 -10.35 136.80 -29.23
C SER A 693 -9.55 135.62 -29.75
N GLU A 694 -9.59 134.49 -29.04
CA GLU A 694 -9.08 133.18 -29.50
C GLU A 694 -10.22 132.17 -29.74
N ALA A 695 -11.48 132.62 -29.64
CA ALA A 695 -12.63 131.78 -29.92
C ALA A 695 -12.67 131.39 -31.40
N GLU A 696 -13.13 130.18 -31.71
CA GLU A 696 -13.34 129.71 -33.08
C GLU A 696 -14.35 130.61 -33.80
N ASP A 697 -15.56 130.71 -33.25
CA ASP A 697 -16.62 131.59 -33.74
C ASP A 697 -16.77 132.84 -32.88
N LEU A 698 -17.07 133.98 -33.50
CA LEU A 698 -17.36 135.23 -32.81
C LEU A 698 -18.85 135.55 -32.82
N PHE A 699 -19.40 135.80 -31.63
CA PHE A 699 -20.79 136.21 -31.42
C PHE A 699 -20.86 137.54 -30.66
N ASN A 700 -21.95 138.29 -30.86
CA ASN A 700 -22.19 139.60 -30.25
C ASN A 700 -21.07 140.62 -30.52
N VAL A 701 -20.51 140.59 -31.73
CA VAL A 701 -19.39 141.48 -32.09
C VAL A 701 -19.88 142.88 -32.50
N PRO A 702 -19.11 143.95 -32.19
CA PRO A 702 -19.37 145.27 -32.71
C PRO A 702 -19.05 145.35 -34.21
N ALA A 703 -19.63 146.36 -34.87
CA ALA A 703 -19.26 146.73 -36.24
C ALA A 703 -17.76 147.11 -36.30
N GLY A 704 -17.06 146.67 -37.33
CA GLY A 704 -15.61 146.85 -37.49
C GLY A 704 -15.00 145.86 -38.49
N THR A 705 -13.67 145.93 -38.69
CA THR A 705 -12.94 145.03 -39.61
C THR A 705 -12.13 144.00 -38.83
N TYR A 706 -12.35 142.71 -39.09
CA TYR A 706 -11.70 141.60 -38.40
C TYR A 706 -10.67 140.89 -39.30
N SER A 707 -9.63 140.33 -38.68
CA SER A 707 -8.72 139.33 -39.28
C SER A 707 -8.52 138.16 -38.33
N VAL A 708 -8.13 137.01 -38.86
CA VAL A 708 -7.90 135.77 -38.10
C VAL A 708 -6.66 135.04 -38.60
N VAL A 709 -5.85 134.57 -37.65
CA VAL A 709 -4.68 133.71 -37.87
C VAL A 709 -4.96 132.34 -37.25
N LEU A 710 -4.67 131.27 -37.98
CA LEU A 710 -4.71 129.87 -37.56
C LEU A 710 -3.28 129.31 -37.58
N GLU A 711 -2.85 128.67 -36.50
CA GLU A 711 -1.62 127.87 -36.43
C GLU A 711 -1.94 126.47 -35.91
N ASP A 712 -1.39 125.45 -36.54
CA ASP A 712 -1.63 124.04 -36.22
C ASP A 712 -0.52 123.40 -35.38
N ASN A 713 -0.76 122.20 -34.84
CA ASN A 713 0.19 121.53 -33.94
C ASN A 713 1.50 121.11 -34.61
N ASN A 714 1.56 121.12 -35.95
CA ASN A 714 2.77 120.86 -36.72
C ASN A 714 3.52 122.17 -37.05
N GLY A 715 3.00 123.32 -36.60
CA GLY A 715 3.57 124.65 -36.82
C GLY A 715 3.18 125.29 -38.15
N CYS A 716 2.19 124.73 -38.86
CA CYS A 716 1.71 125.30 -40.13
C CYS A 716 0.72 126.44 -39.88
N ILE A 717 0.84 127.57 -40.61
CA ILE A 717 0.10 128.83 -40.33
C ILE A 717 -0.73 129.28 -41.54
N GLN A 718 -1.97 129.74 -41.30
CA GLN A 718 -2.88 130.34 -42.30
C GLN A 718 -3.56 131.62 -41.79
N THR A 719 -3.69 132.66 -42.63
CA THR A 719 -4.28 133.97 -42.23
C THR A 719 -5.38 134.45 -43.19
N ILE A 720 -6.49 134.97 -42.66
CA ILE A 720 -7.51 135.74 -43.40
C ILE A 720 -7.61 137.16 -42.83
N GLU A 721 -7.60 138.17 -43.70
CA GLU A 721 -7.78 139.58 -43.32
C GLU A 721 -9.02 140.21 -43.97
N GLY A 722 -9.58 141.26 -43.34
CA GLY A 722 -10.53 142.17 -43.99
C GLY A 722 -12.02 141.82 -43.86
N ILE A 723 -12.44 141.10 -42.81
CA ILE A 723 -13.83 140.68 -42.57
C ILE A 723 -14.63 141.84 -41.96
N VAL A 724 -15.57 142.44 -42.70
CA VAL A 724 -16.30 143.65 -42.27
C VAL A 724 -17.69 143.34 -41.71
N VAL A 725 -18.03 143.87 -40.54
CA VAL A 725 -19.38 143.84 -39.93
C VAL A 725 -20.03 145.24 -39.99
N GLU A 726 -21.17 145.40 -40.69
CA GLU A 726 -21.88 146.69 -40.90
C GLU A 726 -23.06 146.93 -39.91
N SER A 727 -23.64 148.16 -39.86
CA SER A 727 -24.81 148.51 -39.02
C SER A 727 -26.07 148.88 -39.83
N THR A 728 -27.26 148.34 -39.50
CA THR A 728 -28.53 148.54 -40.27
C THR A 728 -29.78 148.71 -39.39
N THR A 729 -30.84 149.42 -39.84
CA THR A 729 -32.14 149.67 -39.13
C THR A 729 -33.40 149.37 -39.97
N GLY A 730 -34.42 148.67 -39.44
CA GLY A 730 -35.70 148.27 -40.07
C GLY A 730 -36.23 146.83 -39.76
N THR A 731 -37.41 146.70 -39.11
CA THR A 731 -38.05 145.49 -38.50
C THR A 731 -38.74 144.48 -39.45
N ARG A 732 -38.51 143.16 -39.25
CA ARG A 732 -39.45 142.04 -39.53
C ARG A 732 -39.10 140.80 -38.67
N GLN A 733 -40.08 140.19 -37.99
CA GLN A 733 -39.98 138.89 -37.29
C GLN A 733 -40.53 137.79 -38.21
N GLU A 734 -39.86 136.64 -38.29
CA GLU A 734 -40.39 135.42 -38.93
C GLU A 734 -40.59 134.29 -37.90
N GLN A 735 -41.73 133.60 -38.00
CA GLN A 735 -42.13 132.43 -37.21
C GLN A 735 -42.28 131.22 -38.17
N VAL A 736 -41.69 130.07 -37.86
CA VAL A 736 -41.49 128.93 -38.80
C VAL A 736 -42.62 127.87 -38.71
N VAL A 737 -42.90 127.13 -39.79
CA VAL A 737 -43.87 126.01 -39.87
C VAL A 737 -43.21 124.68 -39.45
N ASP A 738 -43.93 123.79 -38.76
CA ASP A 738 -43.45 122.46 -38.34
C ASP A 738 -43.73 121.38 -39.41
N TYR A 739 -42.72 120.62 -39.85
CA TYR A 739 -42.83 119.63 -40.94
C TYR A 739 -41.80 118.50 -40.81
N GLN A 740 -42.10 117.33 -41.40
CA GLN A 740 -41.16 116.20 -41.50
C GLN A 740 -40.96 115.75 -42.94
N VAL A 741 -39.71 115.40 -43.28
CA VAL A 741 -39.32 114.91 -44.62
C VAL A 741 -38.79 113.49 -44.52
N PHE A 742 -39.37 112.58 -45.29
CA PHE A 742 -38.97 111.18 -45.41
C PHE A 742 -38.45 110.92 -46.83
N PRO A 743 -37.14 110.74 -47.02
CA PRO A 743 -36.58 110.38 -48.33
C PRO A 743 -36.89 108.92 -48.68
N ASN A 744 -37.30 108.62 -49.93
CA ASN A 744 -37.27 107.26 -50.48
C ASN A 744 -36.18 107.17 -51.59
N PRO A 745 -34.97 106.69 -51.26
CA PRO A 745 -33.80 106.90 -52.11
C PRO A 745 -33.70 105.97 -53.33
N THR A 746 -34.61 105.02 -53.55
CA THR A 746 -34.48 104.05 -54.66
C THR A 746 -35.20 104.43 -55.95
N ASN A 747 -36.08 105.42 -55.92
CA ASN A 747 -36.90 105.81 -57.08
C ASN A 747 -37.01 107.32 -57.33
N GLY A 748 -36.20 108.15 -56.66
CA GLY A 748 -36.16 109.61 -56.89
C GLY A 748 -37.34 110.39 -56.30
N GLN A 749 -38.07 109.79 -55.35
CA GLN A 749 -39.23 110.40 -54.70
C GLN A 749 -38.97 110.66 -53.21
N PHE A 750 -39.45 111.78 -52.67
CA PHE A 750 -39.45 112.04 -51.23
C PHE A 750 -40.81 112.54 -50.75
N LYS A 751 -41.11 112.22 -49.48
CA LYS A 751 -42.41 112.45 -48.86
C LYS A 751 -42.30 113.56 -47.83
N VAL A 752 -43.14 114.58 -47.94
CA VAL A 752 -43.30 115.62 -46.91
C VAL A 752 -44.58 115.35 -46.14
N LEU A 753 -44.47 115.24 -44.82
CA LEU A 753 -45.59 115.07 -43.90
C LEU A 753 -45.86 116.39 -43.18
N MET A 754 -47.10 116.86 -43.30
CA MET A 754 -47.63 118.01 -42.55
C MET A 754 -49.16 117.87 -42.47
N ALA A 755 -49.80 118.55 -41.52
CA ALA A 755 -51.27 118.46 -41.38
C ALA A 755 -51.99 118.84 -42.69
N ALA A 756 -53.00 118.07 -43.10
CA ALA A 756 -53.66 118.22 -44.40
C ALA A 756 -54.23 119.63 -44.68
N ASP A 757 -54.65 120.36 -43.65
CA ASP A 757 -55.12 121.74 -43.75
C ASP A 757 -53.96 122.71 -44.10
N GLN A 758 -52.79 122.53 -43.50
CA GLN A 758 -51.59 123.31 -43.81
C GLN A 758 -51.03 122.97 -45.20
N LEU A 759 -51.10 121.68 -45.59
CA LEU A 759 -50.56 121.22 -46.87
C LEU A 759 -51.34 121.77 -48.07
N ALA A 760 -52.66 121.88 -47.94
CA ALA A 760 -53.54 122.40 -48.98
C ALA A 760 -53.33 123.90 -49.27
N GLU A 761 -52.76 124.65 -48.32
CA GLU A 761 -52.56 126.10 -48.40
C GLU A 761 -51.08 126.51 -48.60
N SER A 762 -50.17 125.54 -48.69
CA SER A 762 -48.74 125.79 -48.84
C SER A 762 -48.26 125.63 -50.28
N THR A 763 -47.25 126.41 -50.68
CA THR A 763 -46.51 126.20 -51.94
C THR A 763 -45.15 125.58 -51.64
N ILE A 764 -44.87 124.43 -52.27
CA ILE A 764 -43.60 123.72 -52.10
C ILE A 764 -42.76 123.88 -53.38
N LEU A 765 -41.52 124.35 -53.21
CA LEU A 765 -40.57 124.63 -54.28
C LEU A 765 -39.24 123.93 -53.96
N LEU A 766 -38.51 123.52 -55.00
CA LEU A 766 -37.18 122.92 -54.89
C LEU A 766 -36.18 123.76 -55.68
N TYR A 767 -35.04 124.06 -55.09
CA TYR A 767 -33.95 124.79 -55.73
C TYR A 767 -32.68 123.94 -55.77
N ASP A 768 -31.88 124.06 -56.83
CA ASP A 768 -30.54 123.48 -56.88
C ASP A 768 -29.56 124.27 -56.00
N SER A 769 -28.33 123.77 -55.84
CA SER A 769 -27.27 124.45 -55.07
C SER A 769 -26.88 125.84 -55.62
N GLN A 770 -27.34 126.19 -56.83
CA GLN A 770 -27.13 127.49 -57.47
C GLN A 770 -28.35 128.41 -57.33
N GLY A 771 -29.37 127.99 -56.57
CA GLY A 771 -30.58 128.76 -56.28
C GLY A 771 -31.60 128.82 -57.43
N ARG A 772 -31.49 127.95 -58.44
CA ARG A 772 -32.46 127.87 -59.55
C ARG A 772 -33.57 126.89 -59.23
N GLU A 773 -34.80 127.29 -59.55
CA GLU A 773 -35.97 126.44 -59.29
C GLU A 773 -35.97 125.20 -60.20
N VAL A 774 -36.12 124.03 -59.59
CA VAL A 774 -36.14 122.73 -60.24
C VAL A 774 -37.61 122.30 -60.38
N PRO A 775 -38.11 122.07 -61.59
CA PRO A 775 -39.49 121.66 -61.79
C PRO A 775 -39.69 120.25 -61.25
N VAL A 776 -40.59 120.11 -60.28
CA VAL A 776 -40.95 118.83 -59.64
C VAL A 776 -42.43 118.51 -59.86
N GLN A 777 -42.77 117.22 -59.86
CA GLN A 777 -44.16 116.79 -59.81
C GLN A 777 -44.58 116.54 -58.37
N ILE A 778 -45.74 117.07 -57.98
CA ILE A 778 -46.27 116.97 -56.61
C ILE A 778 -47.62 116.28 -56.65
N VAL A 779 -47.74 115.17 -55.93
CA VAL A 779 -49.00 114.42 -55.76
C VAL A 779 -49.41 114.49 -54.29
N LEU A 780 -50.64 114.96 -54.05
CA LEU A 780 -51.21 115.09 -52.71
C LEU A 780 -52.06 113.86 -52.36
N ASP A 781 -51.87 113.31 -51.17
CA ASP A 781 -52.68 112.20 -50.64
C ASP A 781 -52.81 112.34 -49.11
N GLY A 782 -53.98 112.80 -48.62
CA GLY A 782 -54.22 113.04 -47.19
C GLY A 782 -53.24 114.03 -46.56
N ASP A 783 -52.57 113.62 -45.49
CA ASP A 783 -51.60 114.44 -44.72
C ASP A 783 -50.17 114.44 -45.32
N TYR A 784 -50.02 114.09 -46.60
CA TYR A 784 -48.70 114.03 -47.23
C TYR A 784 -48.67 114.49 -48.69
N ALA A 785 -47.56 115.15 -49.03
CA ALA A 785 -47.16 115.47 -50.39
C ALA A 785 -46.00 114.57 -50.82
N MET A 786 -46.20 113.85 -51.92
CA MET A 786 -45.17 113.10 -52.60
C MET A 786 -44.55 113.98 -53.67
N ILE A 787 -43.24 114.18 -53.60
CA ILE A 787 -42.48 115.02 -54.51
C ILE A 787 -41.56 114.13 -55.32
N GLU A 788 -41.73 114.16 -56.64
CA GLU A 788 -40.95 113.37 -57.58
C GLU A 788 -39.99 114.27 -58.35
N ILE A 789 -38.69 113.97 -58.20
CA ILE A 789 -37.63 114.66 -58.93
C ILE A 789 -37.50 114.01 -60.32
N PRO A 790 -37.42 114.79 -61.41
CA PRO A 790 -37.21 114.24 -62.74
C PRO A 790 -35.92 113.40 -62.79
N ALA A 791 -35.97 112.23 -63.41
CA ALA A 791 -34.81 111.32 -63.52
C ALA A 791 -33.59 111.93 -64.24
N ALA A 792 -33.75 113.06 -64.93
CA ALA A 792 -32.68 113.81 -65.58
C ALA A 792 -31.98 114.84 -64.67
N ALA A 793 -32.41 114.99 -63.41
CA ALA A 793 -31.77 115.91 -62.47
C ALA A 793 -30.43 115.31 -61.95
N PRO A 794 -29.33 116.09 -61.93
CA PRO A 794 -28.02 115.60 -61.49
C PRO A 794 -27.96 115.33 -59.98
N ALA A 795 -27.11 114.39 -59.56
CA ALA A 795 -26.82 114.15 -58.15
C ALA A 795 -26.16 115.39 -57.51
N GLY A 796 -26.56 115.76 -56.30
CA GLY A 796 -26.08 116.97 -55.63
C GLY A 796 -26.98 117.47 -54.51
N LEU A 797 -26.64 118.67 -54.01
CA LEU A 797 -27.36 119.36 -52.96
C LEU A 797 -28.51 120.21 -53.51
N TYR A 798 -29.67 120.10 -52.87
CA TYR A 798 -30.89 120.81 -53.21
C TYR A 798 -31.51 121.46 -51.96
N PHE A 799 -32.24 122.54 -52.16
CA PHE A 799 -32.94 123.27 -51.11
C PHE A 799 -34.44 123.18 -51.31
N LEU A 800 -35.12 122.51 -50.39
CA LEU A 800 -36.57 122.48 -50.31
C LEU A 800 -37.04 123.73 -49.59
N ARG A 801 -37.96 124.47 -50.22
CA ARG A 801 -38.61 125.63 -49.63
C ARG A 801 -40.11 125.40 -49.54
N ILE A 802 -40.67 125.56 -48.35
CA ILE A 802 -42.11 125.48 -48.09
C ILE A 802 -42.59 126.87 -47.68
N ASN A 803 -43.47 127.46 -48.49
CA ASN A 803 -44.09 128.74 -48.22
C ASN A 803 -45.54 128.49 -47.75
N GLY A 804 -45.83 128.73 -46.47
CA GLY A 804 -47.20 128.69 -45.94
C GLY A 804 -47.91 130.06 -46.01
N LEU A 805 -49.17 130.12 -45.61
CA LEU A 805 -49.84 131.40 -45.35
C LEU A 805 -49.24 132.10 -44.11
N ASP A 806 -49.37 133.43 -44.06
CA ASP A 806 -48.74 134.33 -43.07
C ASP A 806 -47.20 134.46 -43.14
N PHE A 807 -46.62 134.39 -44.34
CA PHE A 807 -45.18 134.62 -44.59
C PHE A 807 -44.24 133.67 -43.86
N LYS A 808 -44.73 132.50 -43.42
CA LYS A 808 -43.88 131.49 -42.80
C LYS A 808 -43.11 130.74 -43.89
N VAL A 809 -41.79 130.78 -43.82
CA VAL A 809 -40.90 130.06 -44.72
C VAL A 809 -40.14 129.01 -43.92
N ALA A 810 -40.08 127.79 -44.47
CA ALA A 810 -39.22 126.73 -43.99
C ALA A 810 -38.30 126.29 -45.14
N GLU A 811 -37.00 126.23 -44.86
CA GLU A 811 -35.99 125.76 -45.81
C GLU A 811 -35.24 124.54 -45.27
N ARG A 812 -35.00 123.56 -46.12
CA ARG A 812 -34.23 122.36 -45.79
C ARG A 812 -33.29 121.96 -46.91
N MET A 813 -32.06 121.65 -46.53
CA MET A 813 -31.08 121.08 -47.43
C MET A 813 -31.30 119.57 -47.58
N LEU A 814 -31.27 119.10 -48.83
CA LEU A 814 -31.46 117.71 -49.22
C LEU A 814 -30.28 117.27 -50.11
N LEU A 815 -29.77 116.07 -49.87
CA LEU A 815 -28.76 115.45 -50.72
C LEU A 815 -29.41 114.38 -51.59
N VAL A 816 -29.38 114.58 -52.91
CA VAL A 816 -29.87 113.61 -53.91
C VAL A 816 -28.66 112.89 -54.48
N ARG A 817 -28.69 111.56 -54.48
CA ARG A 817 -27.59 110.70 -54.95
C ARG A 817 -27.88 110.08 -56.30
#